data_AF-A0A4V4LUA5-F1
#
_entry.id   AF-A0A4V4LUA5-F1
#
_cell.length_a   1.000
_cell.length_b   1.000
_cell.length_c   1.000
_cell.angle_alpha   90.00
_cell.angle_beta   90.00
_cell.angle_gamma   90.00
#
_symmetry.space_group_name_H-M   'P 1'
#
loop_
_entity.id
_entity.type
_entity.pdbx_description
1 polymer ?
#
loop_
_entity_poly.entity_id
_entity_poly.type
_entity_poly.pdbx_seq_one_letter_code
_entity_poly.pdbx_strand_id
1 'polypeptide(L)'
;MSSASITEYDGKRIVSYWLPRSPSVSDDIKPSQDFVFPDAKVAQIKWDAESNSITPDNQLPGWVFTDKLVVKPDQLIKRRGKAGLLGINKTWSEGGKQWIQERAGKQQQVQAVSGTLNNFIAEPFVPHPQKDEYYVCIYSAREGDNILFTNEGGVDVGDVDAKAQKITIAPVDGKFPTRDELKKGLVKDVEASKQDVLIEFLERLYAVYVDLHFAYLEINPLVCLDATPTSPPTMHFLDLAAKIDQTADYICGPKWAIARDDTPASQATSSDRGPAMVWPAPFGRDSTKEEAYIKKLDGSTGASLKLTVLKPEGRIWTMVAGGGASVVYSDAIAAAGFAHELANYGEYSGAPTQGQTYEYAKTIIDLITRGEPHPEGKLLIIGGGIANFTNVAATFKGIIQALREYQQPLQKHNVKIYVRRAGPNYQEGLKAMRLLGESLGVDINVYGPETHITAIVPLALGLTKTTAQIQPTTATAASIQAAQAGQPANVANAAPSVGSVDVASGERTQPKDAIVTFDTNKEAGKRPSYRPFDENTRCLVFGLQPRAIQGMLDFDYSCGRKTPSVAAMIYPFGGHHIQKFYWGTKETLLPVYTSCEEAIAKHPDADCVVNFASSRSVFDSVMDILDYPQIKSIAIIAEGVPERFAREILVKAEKKGTLIIGPATVGGIKPGCFRIGNSGGMMDNILSSKLYRSGSVGYVSKSGGMSNELNNILSIVTDGTYEGIAIGGDRYPGSTFIDHLLRYEADPNCKLLMLLGEVGGVEEYRVIEAVKKGIIKKPIVAWAIGTCAKMFSTEVQFGHAGSMANSDSETADAKNTAMRNAGFIVPETFEELPDVLRTAYEDLVAKGQITPQSEPQPPTIPMDYKWAQELGLIRKPAAFISTISDERGQELLYNGMKISDVFKEEIGIGGVMSLLWFKRRLPNYACKFLEIALQLTADHGPAVSGAMNTIVTARAGKDLISALCSGLLTIGDRFGGALDGAATEFTRGVESGLSPREFVDSMRKQNRLIPGIGHKIKSKTNPDLRVELVKDFVIKNFPSHATMDYALGVENVTSSKKDSLILNVDGCIAAAFCDLLKCSGAFNEEEARDYMKIGTLNGLFVLGRTIGFIGHFLDQKRLRQPLYRHPADDIFIDLNRVEVAPKN
;
A
#
# COMPACT_ATOMS: atom_id res chain seq x y z
N MET A 1 -2.17 4.83 12.32
CA MET A 1 -3.42 5.59 12.59
C MET A 1 -3.91 5.16 13.97
N SER A 2 -4.51 6.05 14.76
CA SER A 2 -4.87 5.78 16.17
C SER A 2 -6.20 6.45 16.54
N SER A 3 -6.66 6.24 17.78
CA SER A 3 -7.67 7.10 18.40
C SER A 3 -7.28 8.58 18.28
N ALA A 4 -8.11 9.36 17.61
CA ALA A 4 -7.85 10.77 17.34
C ALA A 4 -8.93 11.65 17.99
N SER A 5 -8.50 12.76 18.57
CA SER A 5 -9.39 13.76 19.15
C SER A 5 -10.23 14.43 18.07
N ILE A 6 -11.50 14.71 18.38
CA ILE A 6 -12.42 15.47 17.54
C ILE A 6 -12.81 16.77 18.22
N THR A 7 -13.31 17.74 17.44
CA THR A 7 -13.82 18.99 17.98
C THR A 7 -15.07 18.73 18.84
N GLU A 8 -15.35 19.62 19.79
CA GLU A 8 -16.58 19.54 20.58
C GLU A 8 -17.81 19.68 19.68
N TYR A 9 -17.74 20.56 18.67
CA TYR A 9 -18.77 20.70 17.66
C TYR A 9 -19.12 19.36 16.99
N ASP A 10 -18.12 18.66 16.46
CA ASP A 10 -18.33 17.39 15.76
C ASP A 10 -18.85 16.32 16.75
N GLY A 11 -18.25 16.23 17.95
CA GLY A 11 -18.66 15.26 18.96
C GLY A 11 -20.11 15.44 19.41
N LYS A 12 -20.55 16.69 19.65
CA LYS A 12 -21.93 16.98 20.03
C LYS A 12 -22.94 16.63 18.95
N ARG A 13 -22.64 16.94 17.69
CA ARG A 13 -23.49 16.56 16.55
C ARG A 13 -23.61 15.05 16.40
N ILE A 14 -22.48 14.35 16.49
CA ILE A 14 -22.44 12.89 16.41
C ILE A 14 -23.28 12.27 17.51
N VAL A 15 -23.05 12.66 18.78
CA VAL A 15 -23.79 12.12 19.92
C VAL A 15 -25.28 12.46 19.81
N SER A 16 -25.66 13.72 19.57
CA SER A 16 -27.07 14.14 19.44
C SER A 16 -27.80 13.36 18.33
N TYR A 17 -27.16 13.22 17.15
CA TYR A 17 -27.76 12.52 16.02
C TYR A 17 -27.96 11.02 16.30
N TRP A 18 -26.97 10.38 16.92
CA TRP A 18 -26.93 8.92 17.10
C TRP A 18 -27.52 8.42 18.41
N LEU A 19 -27.74 9.27 19.41
CA LEU A 19 -28.41 8.91 20.66
C LEU A 19 -29.75 8.19 20.46
N PRO A 20 -30.68 8.66 19.60
CA PRO A 20 -31.92 7.93 19.31
C PRO A 20 -31.79 6.86 18.22
N ARG A 21 -30.65 6.76 17.51
CA ARG A 21 -30.50 5.94 16.28
C ARG A 21 -29.59 4.73 16.43
N SER A 22 -28.64 4.75 17.36
CA SER A 22 -27.70 3.64 17.55
C SER A 22 -28.44 2.38 18.02
N PRO A 23 -28.02 1.17 17.60
CA PRO A 23 -28.58 -0.06 18.14
C PRO A 23 -28.50 -0.10 19.66
N SER A 24 -29.51 -0.66 20.35
CA SER A 24 -29.43 -0.83 21.81
C SER A 24 -28.30 -1.80 22.18
N VAL A 25 -27.72 -1.57 23.35
CA VAL A 25 -26.63 -2.42 23.92
C VAL A 25 -27.10 -3.85 24.23
N SER A 26 -28.40 -4.05 24.39
CA SER A 26 -29.05 -5.36 24.42
C SER A 26 -30.52 -5.25 24.00
N ASP A 27 -31.12 -6.35 23.58
CA ASP A 27 -32.54 -6.41 23.17
C ASP A 27 -33.51 -6.08 24.32
N ASP A 28 -33.08 -6.32 25.56
CA ASP A 28 -33.85 -6.10 26.79
C ASP A 28 -33.84 -4.63 27.25
N ILE A 29 -32.93 -3.80 26.71
CA ILE A 29 -32.77 -2.39 27.07
C ILE A 29 -33.40 -1.52 25.98
N LYS A 30 -34.58 -0.96 26.30
CA LYS A 30 -35.28 -0.01 25.45
C LYS A 30 -35.51 1.30 26.19
N PRO A 31 -35.35 2.45 25.52
CA PRO A 31 -35.70 3.71 26.13
C PRO A 31 -37.19 3.74 26.48
N SER A 32 -37.52 4.39 27.59
CA SER A 32 -38.90 4.64 28.00
C SER A 32 -39.58 5.57 26.99
N GLN A 33 -40.91 5.45 26.83
CA GLN A 33 -41.64 6.29 25.87
C GLN A 33 -41.55 7.79 26.21
N ASP A 34 -41.32 8.11 27.48
CA ASP A 34 -41.27 9.47 27.99
C ASP A 34 -39.85 10.06 28.03
N PHE A 35 -38.82 9.30 27.62
CA PHE A 35 -37.44 9.80 27.59
C PHE A 35 -37.22 10.80 26.47
N VAL A 36 -36.83 12.01 26.85
CA VAL A 36 -36.51 13.08 25.92
C VAL A 36 -35.03 13.04 25.61
N PHE A 37 -34.68 12.67 24.37
CA PHE A 37 -33.30 12.68 23.91
C PHE A 37 -32.74 14.11 23.94
N PRO A 38 -31.58 14.34 24.58
CA PRO A 38 -30.96 15.66 24.61
C PRO A 38 -30.50 16.08 23.21
N ASP A 39 -30.96 17.25 22.77
CA ASP A 39 -30.56 17.86 21.49
C ASP A 39 -29.44 18.89 21.72
N ALA A 40 -28.31 18.72 21.04
CA ALA A 40 -27.19 19.66 21.10
C ALA A 40 -27.32 20.74 20.03
N LYS A 41 -27.92 21.88 20.40
CA LYS A 41 -27.87 23.10 19.60
C LYS A 41 -26.47 23.71 19.66
N VAL A 42 -25.66 23.46 18.64
CA VAL A 42 -24.31 24.00 18.53
C VAL A 42 -24.10 24.66 17.16
N ALA A 43 -23.52 25.86 17.15
CA ALA A 43 -23.15 26.59 15.95
C ALA A 43 -21.62 26.79 15.91
N GLN A 44 -21.00 26.54 14.76
CA GLN A 44 -19.56 26.71 14.56
C GLN A 44 -19.27 28.09 13.96
N ILE A 45 -18.27 28.78 14.52
CA ILE A 45 -17.81 30.09 14.08
C ILE A 45 -16.30 30.00 13.84
N LYS A 46 -15.90 30.13 12.58
CA LYS A 46 -14.50 30.12 12.14
C LYS A 46 -14.02 31.53 11.86
N TRP A 47 -12.75 31.79 12.13
CA TRP A 47 -12.04 32.96 11.66
C TRP A 47 -11.22 32.60 10.43
N ASP A 48 -11.36 33.40 9.38
CA ASP A 48 -10.58 33.30 8.16
C ASP A 48 -9.42 34.31 8.19
N ALA A 49 -8.21 33.80 8.01
CA ALA A 49 -6.99 34.60 8.02
C ALA A 49 -6.87 35.50 6.78
N GLU A 50 -7.42 35.09 5.63
CA GLU A 50 -7.30 35.86 4.38
C GLU A 50 -8.19 37.10 4.40
N SER A 51 -9.46 36.93 4.81
CA SER A 51 -10.40 38.05 4.93
C SER A 51 -10.35 38.77 6.28
N ASN A 52 -9.61 38.24 7.25
CA ASN A 52 -9.60 38.68 8.65
C ASN A 52 -11.03 38.85 9.22
N SER A 53 -11.91 37.90 8.93
CA SER A 53 -13.32 37.95 9.30
C SER A 53 -13.79 36.63 9.90
N ILE A 54 -14.86 36.68 10.70
CA ILE A 54 -15.50 35.48 11.24
C ILE A 54 -16.66 35.02 10.35
N THR A 55 -17.13 33.78 10.53
CA THR A 55 -18.30 33.21 9.83
C THR A 55 -19.44 34.24 9.72
N PRO A 56 -19.94 34.52 8.49
CA PRO A 56 -21.02 35.47 8.28
C PRO A 56 -22.32 35.09 9.00
N ASP A 57 -23.06 36.09 9.50
CA ASP A 57 -24.30 35.88 10.27
C ASP A 57 -25.35 35.06 9.48
N ASN A 58 -25.41 35.19 8.15
CA ASN A 58 -26.35 34.45 7.30
C ASN A 58 -26.05 32.94 7.18
N GLN A 59 -24.90 32.48 7.67
CA GLN A 59 -24.52 31.07 7.73
C GLN A 59 -24.77 30.48 9.13
N LEU A 60 -25.18 31.29 10.11
CA LEU A 60 -25.47 30.84 11.47
C LEU A 60 -26.95 30.46 11.62
N PRO A 61 -27.27 29.42 12.41
CA PRO A 61 -28.66 29.06 12.70
C PRO A 61 -29.45 30.19 13.36
N GLY A 62 -30.75 30.31 13.05
CA GLY A 62 -31.61 31.38 13.55
C GLY A 62 -31.67 31.50 15.08
N TRP A 63 -31.55 30.39 15.81
CA TRP A 63 -31.59 30.38 17.28
C TRP A 63 -30.40 31.11 17.93
N VAL A 64 -29.27 31.27 17.20
CA VAL A 64 -28.10 32.02 17.68
C VAL A 64 -28.48 33.48 17.96
N PHE A 65 -29.44 34.03 17.22
CA PHE A 65 -29.85 35.43 17.35
C PHE A 65 -30.98 35.65 18.36
N THR A 66 -31.66 34.59 18.80
CA THR A 66 -32.79 34.68 19.73
C THR A 66 -32.43 34.30 21.16
N ASP A 67 -31.55 33.30 21.31
CA ASP A 67 -31.27 32.70 22.61
C ASP A 67 -30.13 33.43 23.32
N LYS A 68 -30.09 33.33 24.65
CA LYS A 68 -28.86 33.65 25.38
C LYS A 68 -27.86 32.53 25.14
N LEU A 69 -26.59 32.88 25.06
CA LEU A 69 -25.52 32.02 24.57
C LEU A 69 -24.40 31.84 25.58
N VAL A 70 -23.70 30.73 25.42
CA VAL A 70 -22.32 30.52 25.84
C VAL A 70 -21.47 30.46 24.57
N VAL A 71 -20.42 31.29 24.51
CA VAL A 71 -19.41 31.25 23.44
C VAL A 71 -18.07 30.77 23.99
N LYS A 72 -17.41 29.85 23.30
CA LYS A 72 -16.14 29.25 23.74
C LYS A 72 -15.29 28.80 22.55
N PRO A 73 -13.94 28.77 22.68
CA PRO A 73 -13.08 28.23 21.63
C PRO A 73 -13.22 26.71 21.55
N ASP A 74 -13.12 26.20 20.32
CA ASP A 74 -13.24 24.76 20.00
C ASP A 74 -12.01 24.30 19.21
N GLN A 75 -10.88 24.21 19.93
CA GLN A 75 -9.57 23.81 19.42
C GLN A 75 -8.86 22.85 20.40
N LEU A 76 -9.63 21.89 20.96
CA LEU A 76 -9.11 20.90 21.93
C LEU A 76 -8.53 21.53 23.21
N ILE A 77 -8.94 22.74 23.57
CA ILE A 77 -8.49 23.43 24.79
C ILE A 77 -9.25 22.86 25.98
N LYS A 78 -8.53 22.24 26.92
CA LYS A 78 -9.09 21.81 28.21
C LYS A 78 -9.12 22.96 29.21
N ARG A 79 -9.98 22.85 30.23
CA ARG A 79 -10.10 23.80 31.35
C ARG A 79 -10.36 25.26 30.91
N ARG A 80 -11.15 25.44 29.84
CA ARG A 80 -11.51 26.76 29.26
C ARG A 80 -12.05 27.75 30.28
N GLY A 81 -12.87 27.29 31.24
CA GLY A 81 -13.39 28.13 32.33
C GLY A 81 -12.28 28.76 33.19
N LYS A 82 -11.29 27.96 33.61
CA LYS A 82 -10.14 28.44 34.40
C LYS A 82 -9.20 29.33 33.59
N ALA A 83 -9.18 29.17 32.27
CA ALA A 83 -8.42 30.02 31.35
C ALA A 83 -9.13 31.35 31.00
N GLY A 84 -10.35 31.59 31.51
CA GLY A 84 -11.12 32.79 31.17
C GLY A 84 -11.64 32.80 29.72
N LEU A 85 -11.77 31.62 29.11
CA LEU A 85 -12.14 31.44 27.71
C LEU A 85 -13.62 31.05 27.52
N LEU A 86 -14.50 31.51 28.41
CA LEU A 86 -15.95 31.31 28.32
C LEU A 86 -16.68 32.66 28.35
N GLY A 87 -17.44 32.96 27.29
CA GLY A 87 -18.39 34.06 27.26
C GLY A 87 -19.78 33.56 27.62
N ILE A 88 -20.15 33.62 28.90
CA ILE A 88 -21.38 33.03 29.44
C ILE A 88 -22.52 34.07 29.50
N ASN A 89 -23.76 33.62 29.25
CA ASN A 89 -24.99 34.41 29.42
C ASN A 89 -24.99 35.72 28.60
N LYS A 90 -24.64 35.62 27.31
CA LYS A 90 -24.59 36.76 26.36
C LYS A 90 -25.60 36.55 25.24
N THR A 91 -26.26 37.58 24.73
CA THR A 91 -26.95 37.46 23.42
C THR A 91 -25.94 37.68 22.30
N TRP A 92 -26.25 37.25 21.07
CA TRP A 92 -25.34 37.46 19.92
C TRP A 92 -25.00 38.94 19.73
N SER A 93 -26.02 39.81 19.81
CA SER A 93 -25.88 41.27 19.68
C SER A 93 -25.27 41.93 20.93
N GLU A 94 -25.59 41.46 22.13
CA GLU A 94 -25.11 42.05 23.39
C GLU A 94 -23.86 41.31 23.90
N GLY A 95 -22.83 41.30 23.05
CA GLY A 95 -21.47 40.94 23.43
C GLY A 95 -21.01 39.53 23.05
N GLY A 96 -21.88 38.62 22.61
CA GLY A 96 -21.47 37.28 22.14
C GLY A 96 -20.54 37.36 20.92
N LYS A 97 -20.97 38.07 19.87
CA LYS A 97 -20.18 38.30 18.65
C LYS A 97 -18.90 39.08 18.95
N GLN A 98 -19.01 40.15 19.74
CA GLN A 98 -17.87 40.99 20.12
C GLN A 98 -16.80 40.18 20.88
N TRP A 99 -17.22 39.31 21.81
CA TRP A 99 -16.30 38.48 22.59
C TRP A 99 -15.44 37.58 21.69
N ILE A 100 -16.02 37.03 20.63
CA ILE A 100 -15.32 36.23 19.61
C ILE A 100 -14.39 37.14 18.80
N GLN A 101 -14.88 38.26 18.26
CA GLN A 101 -14.08 39.18 17.44
C GLN A 101 -12.85 39.74 18.18
N GLU A 102 -12.96 39.94 19.50
CA GLU A 102 -11.83 40.39 20.32
C GLU A 102 -10.73 39.35 20.47
N ARG A 103 -10.98 38.08 20.17
CA ARG A 103 -10.07 36.93 20.39
C ARG A 103 -9.67 36.22 19.10
N ALA A 104 -10.55 36.21 18.10
CA ALA A 104 -10.33 35.61 16.81
C ALA A 104 -9.05 36.17 16.15
N GLY A 105 -8.19 35.28 15.65
CA GLY A 105 -6.92 35.63 15.02
C GLY A 105 -5.82 36.10 15.98
N LYS A 106 -6.06 36.08 17.30
CA LYS A 106 -5.06 36.48 18.32
C LYS A 106 -4.43 35.27 19.00
N GLN A 107 -3.17 35.41 19.40
CA GLN A 107 -2.52 34.42 20.25
C GLN A 107 -3.10 34.44 21.66
N GLN A 108 -3.30 33.24 22.19
CA GLN A 108 -3.72 33.00 23.55
C GLN A 108 -2.74 32.03 24.20
N GLN A 109 -2.27 32.37 25.40
CA GLN A 109 -1.52 31.45 26.24
C GLN A 109 -2.50 30.66 27.11
N VAL A 110 -2.42 29.34 27.05
CA VAL A 110 -3.14 28.41 27.92
C VAL A 110 -2.12 27.48 28.56
N GLN A 111 -1.89 27.66 29.86
CA GLN A 111 -0.83 26.95 30.59
C GLN A 111 0.54 27.20 29.92
N ALA A 112 1.25 26.14 29.53
CA ALA A 112 2.55 26.22 28.87
C ALA A 112 2.47 26.41 27.35
N VAL A 113 1.27 26.38 26.75
CA VAL A 113 1.08 26.35 25.30
C VAL A 113 0.49 27.68 24.82
N SER A 114 1.09 28.25 23.78
CA SER A 114 0.58 29.44 23.09
C SER A 114 0.08 29.06 21.70
N GLY A 115 -1.12 29.51 21.33
CA GLY A 115 -1.71 29.23 20.03
C GLY A 115 -2.71 30.29 19.60
N THR A 116 -2.98 30.37 18.30
CA THR A 116 -3.96 31.32 17.74
C THR A 116 -5.38 30.75 17.85
N LEU A 117 -6.32 31.58 18.31
CA LEU A 117 -7.74 31.21 18.35
C LEU A 117 -8.41 31.47 16.99
N ASN A 118 -8.76 30.42 16.27
CA ASN A 118 -9.36 30.48 14.93
C ASN A 118 -10.71 29.75 14.82
N ASN A 119 -11.10 28.94 15.81
CA ASN A 119 -12.36 28.19 15.79
C ASN A 119 -13.09 28.30 17.13
N PHE A 120 -14.39 28.61 17.06
CA PHE A 120 -15.27 28.84 18.20
C PHE A 120 -16.60 28.12 18.00
N ILE A 121 -17.29 27.91 19.11
CA ILE A 121 -18.68 27.44 19.12
C ILE A 121 -19.54 28.36 19.97
N ALA A 122 -20.80 28.50 19.54
CA ALA A 122 -21.88 29.13 20.29
C ALA A 122 -22.95 28.09 20.61
N GLU A 123 -23.48 28.14 21.83
CA GLU A 123 -24.49 27.21 22.34
C GLU A 123 -25.50 27.96 23.23
N PRO A 124 -26.76 27.51 23.34
CA PRO A 124 -27.70 28.10 24.28
C PRO A 124 -27.19 28.04 25.72
N PHE A 125 -27.34 29.15 26.45
CA PHE A 125 -27.09 29.21 27.88
C PHE A 125 -28.22 28.48 28.62
N VAL A 126 -27.87 27.44 29.37
CA VAL A 126 -28.80 26.68 30.21
C VAL A 126 -28.64 27.18 31.65
N PRO A 127 -29.63 27.88 32.25
CA PRO A 127 -29.56 28.27 33.66
C PRO A 127 -29.77 27.06 34.56
N HIS A 128 -28.83 26.77 35.46
CA HIS A 128 -28.90 25.63 36.36
C HIS A 128 -28.07 25.88 37.64
N PRO A 129 -28.43 25.27 38.78
CA PRO A 129 -27.60 25.26 39.98
C PRO A 129 -26.52 24.16 39.93
N GLN A 130 -25.45 24.31 40.72
CA GLN A 130 -24.33 23.35 40.79
C GLN A 130 -24.77 21.91 41.11
N LYS A 131 -25.81 21.73 41.93
CA LYS A 131 -26.33 20.41 42.32
C LYS A 131 -26.86 19.57 41.15
N ASP A 132 -27.12 20.21 40.01
CA ASP A 132 -27.63 19.58 38.81
C ASP A 132 -26.51 19.29 37.78
N GLU A 133 -25.25 19.61 38.10
CA GLU A 133 -24.07 19.27 37.31
C GLU A 133 -23.51 17.90 37.71
N TYR A 134 -23.37 17.02 36.73
CA TYR A 134 -22.81 15.68 36.84
C TYR A 134 -21.58 15.55 35.93
N TYR A 135 -20.77 14.52 36.19
CA TYR A 135 -19.66 14.12 35.35
C TYR A 135 -19.91 12.72 34.80
N VAL A 136 -19.66 12.51 33.50
CA VAL A 136 -19.59 11.17 32.91
C VAL A 136 -18.38 11.05 32.00
N CYS A 137 -17.69 9.92 32.08
CA CYS A 137 -16.62 9.58 31.16
C CYS A 137 -16.66 8.09 30.80
N ILE A 138 -16.54 7.78 29.51
CA ILE A 138 -16.42 6.44 28.97
C ILE A 138 -15.09 6.32 28.25
N TYR A 139 -14.25 5.36 28.64
CA TYR A 139 -12.98 5.13 27.96
C TYR A 139 -12.62 3.65 27.84
N SER A 140 -11.91 3.35 26.75
CA SER A 140 -11.48 2.01 26.40
C SER A 140 -10.23 1.61 27.17
N ALA A 141 -10.24 0.39 27.70
CA ALA A 141 -9.09 -0.32 28.24
C ALA A 141 -8.95 -1.69 27.55
N ARG A 142 -7.82 -2.36 27.80
CA ARG A 142 -7.54 -3.69 27.23
C ARG A 142 -8.65 -4.69 27.55
N GLU A 143 -9.04 -4.76 28.81
CA GLU A 143 -10.00 -5.73 29.34
C GLU A 143 -11.46 -5.43 28.96
N GLY A 144 -11.76 -4.18 28.56
CA GLY A 144 -13.13 -3.72 28.38
C GLY A 144 -13.26 -2.20 28.40
N ASP A 145 -14.49 -1.70 28.56
CA ASP A 145 -14.77 -0.26 28.61
C ASP A 145 -15.08 0.17 30.05
N ASN A 146 -14.58 1.33 30.48
CA ASN A 146 -14.85 1.88 31.81
C ASN A 146 -15.86 3.02 31.71
N ILE A 147 -16.85 3.04 32.59
CA ILE A 147 -17.80 4.13 32.78
C ILE A 147 -17.54 4.75 34.15
N LEU A 148 -17.20 6.03 34.16
CA LEU A 148 -16.99 6.85 35.36
C LEU A 148 -18.16 7.81 35.50
N PHE A 149 -18.64 7.98 36.75
CA PHE A 149 -19.71 8.90 37.08
C PHE A 149 -19.49 9.57 38.44
N THR A 150 -19.77 10.87 38.55
CA THR A 150 -19.91 11.55 39.85
C THR A 150 -21.02 12.59 39.82
N ASN A 151 -21.65 12.80 40.99
CA ASN A 151 -22.66 13.82 41.24
C ASN A 151 -22.07 15.21 41.55
N GLU A 152 -20.74 15.33 41.59
CA GLU A 152 -20.01 16.61 41.73
C GLU A 152 -19.41 17.03 40.37
N GLY A 153 -20.24 17.34 39.38
CA GLY A 153 -19.77 17.83 38.07
C GLY A 153 -19.20 19.25 38.11
N GLY A 154 -18.77 19.73 36.94
CA GLY A 154 -18.41 21.13 36.72
C GLY A 154 -16.92 21.42 36.61
N VAL A 155 -16.59 22.73 36.61
CA VAL A 155 -15.23 23.25 36.42
C VAL A 155 -14.29 22.86 37.58
N ASP A 156 -14.84 22.60 38.76
CA ASP A 156 -14.10 22.30 40.00
C ASP A 156 -14.23 20.86 40.49
N VAL A 157 -14.51 19.92 39.59
CA VAL A 157 -14.62 18.48 39.90
C VAL A 157 -13.39 17.90 40.62
N GLY A 158 -12.18 18.40 40.32
CA GLY A 158 -10.93 17.97 40.95
C GLY A 158 -10.38 16.67 40.32
N ASP A 159 -9.83 15.78 41.16
CA ASP A 159 -9.33 14.47 40.74
C ASP A 159 -10.49 13.48 40.56
N VAL A 160 -10.95 13.35 39.32
CA VAL A 160 -12.09 12.49 38.94
C VAL A 160 -11.80 11.01 39.14
N ASP A 161 -10.56 10.55 38.93
CA ASP A 161 -10.23 9.12 39.05
C ASP A 161 -10.32 8.64 40.50
N ALA A 162 -10.06 9.52 41.46
CA ALA A 162 -10.21 9.23 42.89
C ALA A 162 -11.66 9.37 43.39
N LYS A 163 -12.43 10.30 42.82
CA LYS A 163 -13.79 10.65 43.28
C LYS A 163 -14.89 9.85 42.60
N ALA A 164 -14.77 9.61 41.30
CA ALA A 164 -15.85 9.06 40.49
C ALA A 164 -16.10 7.59 40.84
N GLN A 165 -17.38 7.22 40.87
CA GLN A 165 -17.75 5.82 40.86
C GLN A 165 -17.41 5.23 39.49
N LYS A 166 -16.91 4.00 39.47
CA LYS A 166 -16.43 3.33 38.27
C LYS A 166 -17.09 1.96 38.11
N ILE A 167 -17.63 1.70 36.93
CA ILE A 167 -18.03 0.37 36.46
C ILE A 167 -17.18 0.01 35.24
N THR A 168 -16.73 -1.23 35.19
CA THR A 168 -16.00 -1.79 34.04
C THR A 168 -16.88 -2.82 33.35
N ILE A 169 -17.11 -2.63 32.06
CA ILE A 169 -17.79 -3.58 31.17
C ILE A 169 -16.70 -4.45 30.56
N ALA A 170 -16.49 -5.62 31.17
CA ALA A 170 -15.47 -6.58 30.76
C ALA A 170 -16.04 -8.03 30.79
N PRO A 171 -15.66 -8.90 29.85
CA PRO A 171 -14.86 -8.62 28.65
C PRO A 171 -15.58 -7.67 27.66
N VAL A 172 -14.91 -7.24 26.59
CA VAL A 172 -15.49 -6.32 25.58
C VAL A 172 -16.76 -6.87 24.89
N ASP A 173 -16.92 -8.20 24.86
CA ASP A 173 -18.11 -8.92 24.39
C ASP A 173 -19.08 -9.31 25.53
N GLY A 174 -18.85 -8.76 26.73
CA GLY A 174 -19.62 -9.03 27.94
C GLY A 174 -21.01 -8.40 27.93
N LYS A 175 -21.88 -8.87 28.84
CA LYS A 175 -23.21 -8.29 29.02
C LYS A 175 -23.11 -6.89 29.62
N PHE A 176 -23.93 -5.98 29.12
CA PHE A 176 -24.09 -4.66 29.73
C PHE A 176 -24.69 -4.79 31.15
N PRO A 177 -24.23 -4.00 32.14
CA PRO A 177 -24.75 -4.05 33.51
C PRO A 177 -26.26 -3.81 33.57
N THR A 178 -26.93 -4.49 34.49
CA THR A 178 -28.36 -4.28 34.76
C THR A 178 -28.61 -2.91 35.39
N ARG A 179 -29.85 -2.40 35.27
CA ARG A 179 -30.22 -1.11 35.88
C ARG A 179 -29.95 -1.06 37.39
N ASP A 180 -30.17 -2.16 38.11
CA ASP A 180 -29.90 -2.23 39.55
C ASP A 180 -28.39 -2.15 39.87
N GLU A 181 -27.54 -2.73 39.02
CA GLU A 181 -26.08 -2.62 39.13
C GLU A 181 -25.62 -1.19 38.83
N LEU A 182 -26.19 -0.53 37.82
CA LEU A 182 -25.91 0.88 37.52
C LEU A 182 -26.37 1.82 38.65
N LYS A 183 -27.55 1.56 39.25
CA LYS A 183 -28.06 2.30 40.41
C LYS A 183 -27.10 2.23 41.59
N LYS A 184 -26.68 1.02 41.95
CA LYS A 184 -25.77 0.79 43.09
C LYS A 184 -24.34 1.24 42.81
N GLY A 185 -23.90 1.08 41.57
CA GLY A 185 -22.50 1.24 41.19
C GLY A 185 -22.12 2.61 40.65
N LEU A 186 -23.03 3.36 40.02
CA LEU A 186 -22.73 4.69 39.46
C LEU A 186 -23.54 5.82 40.11
N VAL A 187 -24.87 5.68 40.18
CA VAL A 187 -25.76 6.80 40.55
C VAL A 187 -26.31 6.74 41.97
N LYS A 188 -25.66 5.99 42.87
CA LYS A 188 -26.13 5.75 44.25
C LYS A 188 -26.28 7.03 45.08
N ASP A 189 -25.43 8.03 44.80
CA ASP A 189 -25.38 9.32 45.50
C ASP A 189 -26.20 10.40 44.78
N VAL A 190 -27.00 10.02 43.77
CA VAL A 190 -27.92 10.89 43.05
C VAL A 190 -29.32 10.81 43.65
N GLU A 191 -30.06 11.92 43.63
CA GLU A 191 -31.46 11.96 44.04
C GLU A 191 -32.31 10.94 43.25
N ALA A 192 -33.16 10.17 43.96
CA ALA A 192 -33.94 9.08 43.39
C ALA A 192 -34.80 9.49 42.19
N SER A 193 -35.28 10.74 42.17
CA SER A 193 -36.07 11.32 41.07
C SER A 193 -35.31 11.42 39.74
N LYS A 194 -33.96 11.46 39.76
CA LYS A 194 -33.10 11.61 38.58
C LYS A 194 -32.37 10.34 38.16
N GLN A 195 -32.32 9.32 39.03
CA GLN A 195 -31.54 8.11 38.80
C GLN A 195 -31.94 7.38 37.52
N ASP A 196 -33.24 7.18 37.27
CA ASP A 196 -33.72 6.41 36.12
C ASP A 196 -33.40 7.11 34.79
N VAL A 197 -33.61 8.42 34.70
CA VAL A 197 -33.32 9.21 33.49
C VAL A 197 -31.82 9.24 33.20
N LEU A 198 -30.98 9.37 34.23
CA LEU A 198 -29.52 9.32 34.07
C LEU A 198 -29.05 7.94 33.60
N ILE A 199 -29.59 6.86 34.17
CA ILE A 199 -29.25 5.50 33.74
C ILE A 199 -29.65 5.29 32.28
N GLU A 200 -30.85 5.73 31.89
CA GLU A 200 -31.30 5.62 30.52
C GLU A 200 -30.41 6.41 29.55
N PHE A 201 -29.96 7.61 29.95
CA PHE A 201 -28.98 8.36 29.18
C PHE A 201 -27.63 7.62 29.08
N LEU A 202 -27.13 7.03 30.17
CA LEU A 202 -25.88 6.26 30.18
C LEU A 202 -25.96 5.00 29.29
N GLU A 203 -27.09 4.29 29.32
CA GLU A 203 -27.37 3.15 28.44
C GLU A 203 -27.27 3.56 26.96
N ARG A 204 -27.91 4.68 26.60
CA ARG A 204 -27.90 5.21 25.23
C ARG A 204 -26.55 5.81 24.83
N LEU A 205 -25.85 6.45 25.76
CA LEU A 205 -24.52 7.01 25.52
C LEU A 205 -23.49 5.90 25.27
N TYR A 206 -23.55 4.81 26.03
CA TYR A 206 -22.70 3.65 25.78
C TYR A 206 -23.03 2.98 24.44
N ALA A 207 -24.31 2.90 24.04
CA ALA A 207 -24.70 2.42 22.72
C ALA A 207 -24.03 3.21 21.57
N VAL A 208 -24.03 4.54 21.67
CA VAL A 208 -23.35 5.43 20.71
C VAL A 208 -21.84 5.23 20.75
N TYR A 209 -21.25 5.13 21.94
CA TYR A 209 -19.82 4.90 22.14
C TYR A 209 -19.35 3.64 21.40
N VAL A 210 -20.11 2.55 21.54
CA VAL A 210 -19.86 1.26 20.88
C VAL A 210 -20.07 1.34 19.37
N ASP A 211 -21.25 1.79 18.92
CA ASP A 211 -21.66 1.74 17.50
C ASP A 211 -20.80 2.61 16.57
N LEU A 212 -20.20 3.66 17.14
CA LEU A 212 -19.39 4.64 16.42
C LEU A 212 -17.90 4.56 16.73
N HIS A 213 -17.47 3.49 17.44
CA HIS A 213 -16.06 3.22 17.74
C HIS A 213 -15.34 4.40 18.44
N PHE A 214 -15.98 4.95 19.48
CA PHE A 214 -15.30 5.89 20.37
C PHE A 214 -14.22 5.15 21.17
N ALA A 215 -13.09 5.82 21.40
CA ALA A 215 -12.04 5.37 22.30
C ALA A 215 -12.11 6.10 23.65
N TYR A 216 -12.58 7.35 23.65
CA TYR A 216 -12.79 8.21 24.82
C TYR A 216 -13.99 9.13 24.58
N LEU A 217 -14.85 9.29 25.56
CA LEU A 217 -15.99 10.20 25.54
C LEU A 217 -16.23 10.73 26.95
N GLU A 218 -16.04 12.02 27.15
CA GLU A 218 -16.24 12.71 28.42
C GLU A 218 -17.24 13.84 28.23
N ILE A 219 -18.17 13.98 29.18
CA ILE A 219 -19.12 15.10 29.26
C ILE A 219 -18.99 15.71 30.65
N ASN A 220 -18.56 16.98 30.70
CA ASN A 220 -18.39 17.71 31.95
C ASN A 220 -18.59 19.25 31.82
N PRO A 221 -19.73 19.82 32.26
CA PRO A 221 -20.81 19.16 33.01
C PRO A 221 -21.87 18.51 32.10
N LEU A 222 -22.40 17.38 32.56
CA LEU A 222 -23.69 16.84 32.16
C LEU A 222 -24.75 17.43 33.11
N VAL A 223 -25.76 18.13 32.60
CA VAL A 223 -26.79 18.77 33.42
C VAL A 223 -28.10 17.98 33.34
N CYS A 224 -28.70 17.65 34.48
CA CYS A 224 -30.03 17.04 34.58
C CYS A 224 -30.97 17.97 35.34
N LEU A 225 -31.87 18.64 34.63
CA LEU A 225 -32.88 19.52 35.23
C LEU A 225 -34.09 18.73 35.72
N ASP A 226 -34.68 19.18 36.83
CA ASP A 226 -35.88 18.60 37.41
C ASP A 226 -37.07 18.65 36.44
N ALA A 227 -38.02 17.72 36.60
CA ALA A 227 -39.29 17.79 35.89
C ALA A 227 -40.03 19.08 36.26
N THR A 228 -40.67 19.71 35.28
CA THR A 228 -41.62 20.81 35.51
C THR A 228 -43.05 20.30 35.32
N PRO A 229 -44.09 21.03 35.76
CA PRO A 229 -45.49 20.64 35.50
C PRO A 229 -45.82 20.44 34.01
N THR A 230 -44.97 20.94 33.12
CA THR A 230 -45.16 20.94 31.67
C THR A 230 -44.09 20.17 30.89
N SER A 231 -43.06 19.61 31.55
CA SER A 231 -41.98 18.87 30.88
C SER A 231 -41.33 17.82 31.80
N PRO A 232 -40.99 16.61 31.29
CA PRO A 232 -40.21 15.63 32.05
C PRO A 232 -38.80 16.17 32.38
N PRO A 233 -38.00 15.47 33.21
CA PRO A 233 -36.60 15.83 33.43
C PRO A 233 -35.86 15.93 32.10
N THR A 234 -35.05 16.97 31.94
CA THR A 234 -34.30 17.21 30.69
C THR A 234 -32.81 17.17 30.91
N MET A 235 -32.11 16.52 29.97
CA MET A 235 -30.65 16.37 29.98
C MET A 235 -30.01 17.39 29.04
N HIS A 236 -28.86 17.92 29.40
CA HIS A 236 -28.06 18.84 28.58
C HIS A 236 -26.58 18.54 28.77
N PHE A 237 -25.85 18.18 27.71
CA PHE A 237 -24.40 17.96 27.80
C PHE A 237 -23.66 19.24 27.37
N LEU A 238 -23.25 20.04 28.36
CA LEU A 238 -22.73 21.39 28.14
C LEU A 238 -21.29 21.40 27.65
N ASP A 239 -20.53 20.36 27.90
CA ASP A 239 -19.18 20.16 27.37
C ASP A 239 -19.03 18.74 26.84
N LEU A 240 -18.23 18.55 25.80
CA LEU A 240 -17.91 17.22 25.29
C LEU A 240 -16.45 17.17 24.82
N ALA A 241 -15.70 16.22 25.36
CA ALA A 241 -14.36 15.88 24.90
C ALA A 241 -14.35 14.42 24.43
N ALA A 242 -13.94 14.17 23.20
CA ALA A 242 -13.99 12.83 22.63
C ALA A 242 -12.78 12.48 21.76
N LYS A 243 -12.47 11.18 21.72
CA LYS A 243 -11.57 10.55 20.76
C LYS A 243 -12.30 9.42 20.06
N ILE A 244 -12.20 9.36 18.74
CA ILE A 244 -12.75 8.27 17.92
C ILE A 244 -11.59 7.48 17.30
N ASP A 245 -11.75 6.18 17.16
CA ASP A 245 -10.79 5.33 16.47
C ASP A 245 -10.78 5.62 14.96
N GLN A 246 -9.76 6.33 14.47
CA GLN A 246 -9.63 6.67 13.05
C GLN A 246 -9.55 5.43 12.15
N THR A 247 -9.06 4.30 12.65
CA THR A 247 -8.93 3.08 11.84
C THR A 247 -10.28 2.44 11.51
N ALA A 248 -11.34 2.82 12.24
CA ALA A 248 -12.73 2.42 11.97
C ALA A 248 -13.42 3.26 10.88
N ASP A 249 -12.73 4.20 10.22
CA ASP A 249 -13.31 5.08 9.19
C ASP A 249 -13.97 4.30 8.04
N TYR A 250 -13.44 3.14 7.66
CA TYR A 250 -14.06 2.33 6.62
C TYR A 250 -15.39 1.67 7.03
N ILE A 251 -15.68 1.63 8.34
CA ILE A 251 -16.91 1.08 8.93
C ILE A 251 -17.87 2.22 9.26
N CYS A 252 -17.35 3.21 9.98
CA CYS A 252 -18.14 4.25 10.64
C CYS A 252 -18.07 5.60 9.92
N GLY A 253 -17.19 5.79 8.93
CA GLY A 253 -17.06 7.02 8.14
C GLY A 253 -18.40 7.54 7.60
N PRO A 254 -19.24 6.68 6.97
CA PRO A 254 -20.58 7.10 6.54
C PRO A 254 -21.50 7.53 7.70
N LYS A 255 -21.39 6.87 8.86
CA LYS A 255 -22.16 7.21 10.06
C LYS A 255 -21.72 8.55 10.67
N TRP A 256 -20.42 8.79 10.67
CA TRP A 256 -19.84 10.05 11.14
C TRP A 256 -20.19 11.21 10.20
N ALA A 257 -20.14 10.99 8.88
CA ALA A 257 -20.43 11.99 7.87
C ALA A 257 -21.90 12.47 7.93
N ILE A 258 -22.87 11.54 8.04
CA ILE A 258 -24.30 11.90 8.03
C ILE A 258 -24.72 12.73 9.24
N ALA A 259 -24.10 12.51 10.42
CA ALA A 259 -24.36 13.33 11.60
C ALA A 259 -23.87 14.79 11.43
N ARG A 260 -23.00 15.02 10.45
CA ARG A 260 -22.36 16.30 10.12
C ARG A 260 -22.91 16.95 8.85
N ASP A 261 -23.98 16.38 8.29
CA ASP A 261 -24.62 16.88 7.07
C ASP A 261 -25.45 18.14 7.36
N ASP A 262 -25.06 19.27 6.74
CA ASP A 262 -25.81 20.53 6.75
C ASP A 262 -26.51 20.79 5.40
N THR A 263 -26.39 19.88 4.43
CA THR A 263 -26.92 20.08 3.09
C THR A 263 -28.38 19.61 2.95
N PRO A 264 -29.25 20.37 2.26
CA PRO A 264 -30.56 19.88 1.84
C PRO A 264 -30.41 18.65 0.94
N ALA A 265 -31.27 17.65 1.12
CA ALA A 265 -31.15 16.30 0.52
C ALA A 265 -31.02 16.23 -1.02
N SER A 266 -31.19 17.34 -1.75
CA SER A 266 -31.18 17.41 -3.22
C SER A 266 -29.83 17.76 -3.86
N GLN A 267 -28.75 17.96 -3.08
CA GLN A 267 -27.46 18.47 -3.60
C GLN A 267 -26.20 17.63 -3.24
N ALA A 268 -26.36 16.37 -2.80
CA ALA A 268 -25.21 15.54 -2.43
C ALA A 268 -24.30 15.22 -3.64
N THR A 269 -23.01 15.57 -3.55
CA THR A 269 -21.98 15.35 -4.59
C THR A 269 -20.84 14.42 -4.14
N SER A 270 -20.82 13.97 -2.89
CA SER A 270 -19.83 13.04 -2.32
C SER A 270 -20.30 11.59 -2.30
N SER A 271 -19.35 10.63 -2.17
CA SER A 271 -19.65 9.20 -2.03
C SER A 271 -20.50 8.87 -0.81
N ASP A 272 -20.28 9.61 0.29
CA ASP A 272 -21.06 9.54 1.51
C ASP A 272 -21.92 10.79 1.69
N ARG A 273 -23.03 10.66 2.42
CA ARG A 273 -23.91 11.80 2.74
C ARG A 273 -23.29 12.62 3.89
N GLY A 274 -22.87 13.84 3.61
CA GLY A 274 -22.21 14.75 4.56
C GLY A 274 -20.68 14.76 4.42
N PRO A 275 -19.99 15.70 5.11
CA PRO A 275 -18.54 15.84 5.01
C PRO A 275 -17.79 14.73 5.75
N ALA A 276 -16.69 14.25 5.17
CA ALA A 276 -15.77 13.30 5.81
C ALA A 276 -15.19 13.86 7.12
N MET A 277 -14.85 12.98 8.07
CA MET A 277 -14.36 13.37 9.39
C MET A 277 -13.09 14.23 9.29
N VAL A 278 -13.03 15.28 10.11
CA VAL A 278 -11.87 16.17 10.20
C VAL A 278 -11.19 15.95 11.55
N TRP A 279 -9.86 15.92 11.54
CA TRP A 279 -9.06 15.62 12.71
C TRP A 279 -8.26 16.87 13.11
N PRO A 280 -8.73 17.65 14.11
CA PRO A 280 -8.05 18.88 14.54
C PRO A 280 -6.65 18.59 15.11
N ALA A 281 -5.71 19.50 14.84
CA ALA A 281 -4.41 19.50 15.52
C ALA A 281 -4.58 19.93 17.00
N PRO A 282 -3.66 19.51 17.89
CA PRO A 282 -3.62 20.02 19.26
C PRO A 282 -3.48 21.55 19.29
N PHE A 283 -4.06 22.20 20.30
CA PHE A 283 -3.87 23.64 20.51
C PHE A 283 -2.38 23.99 20.57
N GLY A 284 -2.00 25.12 19.97
CA GLY A 284 -0.61 25.57 19.85
C GLY A 284 0.09 25.17 18.56
N ARG A 285 -0.52 24.31 17.73
CA ARG A 285 -0.03 23.96 16.39
C ARG A 285 -1.12 24.12 15.35
N ASP A 286 -0.82 24.80 14.25
CA ASP A 286 -1.67 24.80 13.06
C ASP A 286 -1.28 23.63 12.16
N SER A 287 -2.27 22.90 11.63
CA SER A 287 -1.99 21.84 10.66
C SER A 287 -1.60 22.45 9.31
N THR A 288 -0.48 22.01 8.75
CA THR A 288 0.00 22.55 7.48
C THR A 288 -0.68 21.87 6.29
N LYS A 289 -0.66 22.52 5.12
CA LYS A 289 -1.19 21.93 3.88
C LYS A 289 -0.41 20.65 3.51
N GLU A 290 0.87 20.59 3.85
CA GLU A 290 1.76 19.47 3.63
C GLU A 290 1.45 18.29 4.56
N GLU A 291 1.17 18.53 5.84
CA GLU A 291 0.68 17.49 6.77
C GLU A 291 -0.62 16.87 6.26
N ALA A 292 -1.56 17.70 5.79
CA ALA A 292 -2.82 17.23 5.21
C ALA A 292 -2.61 16.40 3.93
N TYR A 293 -1.65 16.79 3.08
CA TYR A 293 -1.30 16.05 1.87
C TYR A 293 -0.73 14.65 2.19
N ILE A 294 0.23 14.58 3.11
CA ILE A 294 0.82 13.29 3.54
C ILE A 294 -0.24 12.41 4.21
N LYS A 295 -1.11 13.00 5.04
CA LYS A 295 -2.23 12.26 5.67
C LYS A 295 -3.21 11.69 4.65
N LYS A 296 -3.48 12.42 3.56
CA LYS A 296 -4.30 11.90 2.45
C LYS A 296 -3.60 10.75 1.73
N LEU A 297 -2.29 10.86 1.49
CA LEU A 297 -1.51 9.81 0.86
C LEU A 297 -1.50 8.53 1.71
N ASP A 298 -1.29 8.67 3.02
CA ASP A 298 -1.37 7.61 4.04
C ASP A 298 -2.73 6.89 4.05
N GLY A 299 -3.84 7.63 4.07
CA GLY A 299 -5.19 7.06 4.05
C GLY A 299 -5.55 6.31 2.76
N SER A 300 -4.77 6.45 1.69
CA SER A 300 -5.00 5.81 0.39
C SER A 300 -4.15 4.56 0.16
N THR A 301 -3.36 4.11 1.15
CA THR A 301 -2.42 3.00 1.01
C THR A 301 -2.38 2.12 2.26
N GLY A 302 -1.87 0.88 2.11
CA GLY A 302 -1.55 0.00 3.24
C GLY A 302 -0.17 0.26 3.85
N ALA A 303 0.62 1.15 3.25
CA ALA A 303 1.86 1.66 3.82
C ALA A 303 1.57 2.73 4.90
N SER A 304 2.53 3.04 5.76
CA SER A 304 2.41 4.15 6.70
C SER A 304 3.29 5.32 6.25
N LEU A 305 2.70 6.51 6.18
CA LEU A 305 3.35 7.76 5.82
C LEU A 305 2.91 8.85 6.79
N LYS A 306 3.80 9.29 7.68
CA LYS A 306 3.48 10.30 8.71
C LYS A 306 4.40 11.49 8.59
N LEU A 307 3.83 12.68 8.70
CA LEU A 307 4.59 13.92 8.78
C LEU A 307 3.95 14.84 9.82
N THR A 308 4.78 15.42 10.66
CA THR A 308 4.43 16.49 11.58
C THR A 308 5.53 17.53 11.52
N VAL A 309 5.15 18.78 11.20
CA VAL A 309 6.09 19.89 11.16
C VAL A 309 6.14 20.50 12.57
N LEU A 310 7.31 20.43 13.21
CA LEU A 310 7.53 20.92 14.57
C LEU A 310 7.98 22.38 14.55
N LYS A 311 8.97 22.68 13.73
CA LYS A 311 9.57 24.02 13.59
C LYS A 311 10.06 24.21 12.16
N PRO A 312 9.28 24.84 11.26
CA PRO A 312 9.63 24.99 9.85
C PRO A 312 11.01 25.62 9.60
N GLU A 313 11.45 26.50 10.49
CA GLU A 313 12.74 27.22 10.43
C GLU A 313 13.91 26.41 10.97
N GLY A 314 13.64 25.27 11.63
CA GLY A 314 14.68 24.39 12.17
C GLY A 314 15.60 23.86 11.08
N ARG A 315 16.89 23.73 11.40
CA ARG A 315 17.89 23.28 10.43
C ARG A 315 17.93 21.76 10.25
N ILE A 316 17.40 20.97 11.19
CA ILE A 316 17.51 19.50 11.17
C ILE A 316 16.21 18.87 10.70
N TRP A 317 16.26 18.26 9.52
CA TRP A 317 15.13 17.54 8.93
C TRP A 317 15.39 16.04 8.89
N THR A 318 14.33 15.27 9.11
CA THR A 318 14.40 13.81 9.15
C THR A 318 13.46 13.18 8.14
N MET A 319 13.96 12.19 7.41
CA MET A 319 13.21 11.33 6.50
C MET A 319 13.59 9.88 6.81
N VAL A 320 13.10 9.39 7.95
CA VAL A 320 13.49 8.10 8.52
C VAL A 320 12.44 7.05 8.19
N ALA A 321 12.86 5.84 7.80
CA ALA A 321 11.90 4.76 7.55
C ALA A 321 11.67 3.85 8.77
N GLY A 322 10.40 3.70 9.14
CA GLY A 322 9.93 2.92 10.30
C GLY A 322 9.61 3.77 11.52
N GLY A 323 8.41 3.60 12.09
CA GLY A 323 7.95 4.34 13.27
C GLY A 323 8.87 4.24 14.49
N GLY A 324 9.31 3.03 14.85
CA GLY A 324 10.26 2.88 15.97
C GLY A 324 11.64 3.50 15.68
N ALA A 325 12.11 3.41 14.43
CA ALA A 325 13.38 4.00 14.04
C ALA A 325 13.31 5.54 14.08
N SER A 326 12.25 6.15 13.53
CA SER A 326 12.11 7.61 13.55
C SER A 326 12.13 8.18 14.96
N VAL A 327 11.49 7.50 15.92
CA VAL A 327 11.56 7.85 17.34
C VAL A 327 12.99 7.77 17.88
N VAL A 328 13.73 6.69 17.59
CA VAL A 328 15.14 6.53 18.02
C VAL A 328 16.06 7.61 17.42
N TYR A 329 15.85 8.02 16.18
CA TYR A 329 16.61 9.15 15.60
C TYR A 329 16.26 10.49 16.27
N SER A 330 14.97 10.73 16.55
CA SER A 330 14.54 11.93 17.29
C SER A 330 15.10 11.96 18.71
N ASP A 331 15.13 10.82 19.41
CA ASP A 331 15.76 10.67 20.72
C ASP A 331 17.26 11.00 20.65
N ALA A 332 17.98 10.48 19.65
CA ALA A 332 19.41 10.75 19.48
C ALA A 332 19.71 12.23 19.21
N ILE A 333 18.89 12.90 18.40
CA ILE A 333 19.02 14.36 18.12
C ILE A 333 18.73 15.16 19.40
N ALA A 334 17.71 14.77 20.16
CA ALA A 334 17.36 15.41 21.41
C ALA A 334 18.44 15.21 22.49
N ALA A 335 18.95 13.98 22.64
CA ALA A 335 20.04 13.64 23.56
C ALA A 335 21.35 14.37 23.23
N ALA A 336 21.58 14.68 21.95
CA ALA A 336 22.69 15.50 21.50
C ALA A 336 22.52 17.01 21.80
N GLY A 337 21.37 17.45 22.34
CA GLY A 337 21.09 18.85 22.69
C GLY A 337 20.44 19.69 21.57
N PHE A 338 20.04 19.07 20.45
CA PHE A 338 19.57 19.77 19.25
C PHE A 338 18.04 19.69 19.05
N ALA A 339 17.27 19.39 20.09
CA ALA A 339 15.80 19.32 20.00
C ALA A 339 15.17 20.63 19.48
N HIS A 340 15.74 21.78 19.84
CA HIS A 340 15.27 23.11 19.43
C HIS A 340 15.51 23.45 17.94
N GLU A 341 16.32 22.64 17.24
CA GLU A 341 16.63 22.73 15.81
C GLU A 341 15.92 21.64 14.98
N LEU A 342 15.22 20.69 15.63
CA LEU A 342 14.49 19.63 14.95
C LEU A 342 13.24 20.19 14.28
N ALA A 343 13.21 20.14 12.96
CA ALA A 343 12.18 20.80 12.16
C ALA A 343 10.91 19.96 11.99
N ASN A 344 11.05 18.64 11.94
CA ASN A 344 9.94 17.72 11.74
C ASN A 344 10.12 16.40 12.49
N TYR A 345 8.98 15.78 12.79
CA TYR A 345 8.89 14.35 13.04
C TYR A 345 8.17 13.70 11.85
N GLY A 346 8.64 12.56 11.38
CA GLY A 346 7.96 11.83 10.32
C GLY A 346 8.56 10.47 10.07
N GLU A 347 7.79 9.60 9.42
CA GLU A 347 8.24 8.28 9.03
C GLU A 347 7.56 7.78 7.76
N TYR A 348 8.24 6.85 7.08
CA TYR A 348 7.64 6.05 6.01
C TYR A 348 7.94 4.56 6.22
N SER A 349 6.92 3.70 6.17
CA SER A 349 7.07 2.26 6.37
C SER A 349 5.91 1.45 5.74
N GLY A 350 5.86 0.14 5.95
CA GLY A 350 4.86 -0.71 5.29
C GLY A 350 5.09 -0.93 3.78
N ALA A 351 6.35 -0.86 3.34
CA ALA A 351 6.77 -1.01 1.94
C ALA A 351 6.03 -0.08 0.94
N PRO A 352 6.15 1.25 1.10
CA PRO A 352 5.57 2.19 0.15
C PRO A 352 6.19 2.00 -1.24
N THR A 353 5.39 2.32 -2.26
CA THR A 353 5.83 2.30 -3.66
C THR A 353 6.88 3.38 -3.93
N GLN A 354 7.58 3.27 -5.07
CA GLN A 354 8.48 4.32 -5.55
C GLN A 354 7.77 5.68 -5.66
N GLY A 355 6.55 5.70 -6.23
CA GLY A 355 5.76 6.92 -6.40
C GLY A 355 5.34 7.55 -5.07
N GLN A 356 4.86 6.74 -4.12
CA GLN A 356 4.53 7.23 -2.77
C GLN A 356 5.75 7.80 -2.04
N THR A 357 6.91 7.13 -2.17
CA THR A 357 8.15 7.61 -1.56
C THR A 357 8.64 8.90 -2.22
N TYR A 358 8.47 9.04 -3.54
CA TYR A 358 8.76 10.29 -4.26
C TYR A 358 7.89 11.44 -3.74
N GLU A 359 6.57 11.27 -3.63
CA GLU A 359 5.67 12.32 -3.13
C GLU A 359 5.98 12.73 -1.69
N TYR A 360 6.30 11.75 -0.83
CA TYR A 360 6.72 12.01 0.55
C TYR A 360 8.05 12.77 0.60
N ALA A 361 9.07 12.32 -0.14
CA ALA A 361 10.38 12.94 -0.19
C ALA A 361 10.32 14.35 -0.78
N LYS A 362 9.58 14.54 -1.88
CA LYS A 362 9.31 15.82 -2.51
C LYS A 362 8.75 16.82 -1.50
N THR A 363 7.76 16.41 -0.70
CA THR A 363 7.13 17.28 0.30
C THR A 363 8.15 17.75 1.35
N ILE A 364 8.99 16.85 1.88
CA ILE A 364 10.03 17.22 2.86
C ILE A 364 11.11 18.11 2.23
N ILE A 365 11.56 17.77 1.03
CA ILE A 365 12.61 18.52 0.32
C ILE A 365 12.14 19.93 -0.06
N ASP A 366 10.87 20.06 -0.43
CA ASP A 366 10.24 21.37 -0.62
C ASP A 366 10.29 22.18 0.69
N LEU A 367 9.83 21.62 1.81
CA LEU A 367 9.81 22.30 3.10
C LEU A 367 11.19 22.75 3.60
N ILE A 368 12.22 21.88 3.55
CA ILE A 368 13.59 22.25 3.96
C ILE A 368 14.19 23.36 3.08
N THR A 369 13.70 23.53 1.85
CA THR A 369 14.20 24.54 0.90
C THR A 369 13.32 25.80 0.83
N ARG A 370 12.43 26.02 1.80
CA ARG A 370 11.71 27.28 2.00
C ARG A 370 12.47 28.24 2.92
N GLY A 371 12.13 29.54 2.78
CA GLY A 371 12.64 30.63 3.61
C GLY A 371 14.02 31.13 3.19
N GLU A 372 14.65 31.88 4.10
CA GLU A 372 16.03 32.32 3.93
C GLU A 372 17.01 31.18 4.29
N PRO A 373 18.19 31.11 3.64
CA PRO A 373 19.23 30.16 4.00
C PRO A 373 19.64 30.27 5.48
N HIS A 374 19.69 29.13 6.17
CA HIS A 374 20.16 29.08 7.54
C HIS A 374 21.68 29.32 7.58
N PRO A 375 22.23 30.15 8.50
CA PRO A 375 23.66 30.49 8.51
C PRO A 375 24.62 29.29 8.58
N GLU A 376 24.22 28.23 9.28
CA GLU A 376 25.00 26.99 9.40
C GLU A 376 24.67 25.94 8.31
N GLY A 377 23.85 26.30 7.32
CA GLY A 377 23.21 25.35 6.42
C GLY A 377 22.13 24.52 7.12
N LYS A 378 21.54 23.57 6.38
CA LYS A 378 20.53 22.64 6.89
C LYS A 378 20.98 21.19 6.74
N LEU A 379 20.42 20.29 7.54
CA LEU A 379 20.76 18.87 7.58
C LEU A 379 19.53 18.05 7.20
N LEU A 380 19.70 17.06 6.32
CA LEU A 380 18.69 16.07 5.98
C LEU A 380 19.17 14.67 6.35
N ILE A 381 18.54 14.06 7.35
CA ILE A 381 18.87 12.72 7.84
C ILE A 381 17.91 11.71 7.21
N ILE A 382 18.41 10.91 6.27
CA ILE A 382 17.68 9.84 5.58
C ILE A 382 18.07 8.50 6.24
N GLY A 383 17.39 8.19 7.33
CA GLY A 383 17.79 7.10 8.23
C GLY A 383 16.88 5.88 8.26
N GLY A 384 17.24 4.95 9.14
CA GLY A 384 16.34 3.99 9.76
C GLY A 384 16.94 2.59 9.95
N GLY A 385 16.17 1.72 10.61
CA GLY A 385 16.60 0.37 10.93
C GLY A 385 16.71 -0.56 9.73
N ILE A 386 17.25 -1.77 9.93
CA ILE A 386 17.30 -2.80 8.90
C ILE A 386 15.87 -3.22 8.52
N ALA A 387 15.44 -2.96 7.28
CA ALA A 387 14.09 -3.30 6.85
C ALA A 387 13.89 -4.82 6.73
N ASN A 388 12.69 -5.29 7.05
CA ASN A 388 12.29 -6.69 6.85
C ASN A 388 11.78 -6.94 5.42
N PHE A 389 10.94 -6.07 4.88
CA PHE A 389 10.29 -6.29 3.57
C PHE A 389 10.27 -5.05 2.67
N THR A 390 10.48 -3.85 3.20
CA THR A 390 10.61 -2.64 2.39
C THR A 390 11.82 -2.76 1.46
N ASN A 391 11.57 -2.68 0.15
CA ASN A 391 12.62 -2.67 -0.87
C ASN A 391 13.33 -1.31 -0.88
N VAL A 392 14.56 -1.28 -0.34
CA VAL A 392 15.35 -0.05 -0.18
C VAL A 392 15.72 0.55 -1.53
N ALA A 393 15.99 -0.26 -2.55
CA ALA A 393 16.29 0.25 -3.89
C ALA A 393 15.09 0.99 -4.51
N ALA A 394 13.88 0.45 -4.34
CA ALA A 394 12.66 1.08 -4.87
C ALA A 394 12.31 2.39 -4.17
N THR A 395 12.41 2.43 -2.83
CA THR A 395 12.16 3.66 -2.07
C THR A 395 13.22 4.72 -2.37
N PHE A 396 14.50 4.32 -2.44
CA PHE A 396 15.58 5.26 -2.75
C PHE A 396 15.50 5.81 -4.18
N LYS A 397 14.98 5.05 -5.16
CA LYS A 397 14.71 5.58 -6.50
C LYS A 397 13.73 6.76 -6.46
N GLY A 398 12.68 6.69 -5.61
CA GLY A 398 11.75 7.80 -5.40
C GLY A 398 12.40 9.01 -4.73
N ILE A 399 13.22 8.78 -3.69
CA ILE A 399 13.98 9.83 -3.01
C ILE A 399 14.96 10.52 -3.96
N ILE A 400 15.72 9.75 -4.72
CA ILE A 400 16.71 10.25 -5.70
C ILE A 400 16.03 11.10 -6.77
N GLN A 401 14.84 10.70 -7.23
CA GLN A 401 14.05 11.49 -8.18
C GLN A 401 13.69 12.86 -7.59
N ALA A 402 13.21 12.92 -6.35
CA ALA A 402 12.88 14.18 -5.68
C ALA A 402 14.11 15.06 -5.43
N LEU A 403 15.24 14.47 -5.01
CA LEU A 403 16.50 15.19 -4.81
C LEU A 403 17.00 15.83 -6.11
N ARG A 404 16.89 15.14 -7.25
CA ARG A 404 17.26 15.68 -8.57
C ARG A 404 16.39 16.87 -8.98
N GLU A 405 15.08 16.78 -8.74
CA GLU A 405 14.12 17.86 -9.07
C GLU A 405 14.43 19.15 -8.26
N TYR A 406 14.88 19.00 -7.02
CA TYR A 406 15.17 20.11 -6.10
C TYR A 406 16.67 20.44 -5.97
N GLN A 407 17.50 20.05 -6.94
CA GLN A 407 18.96 20.27 -6.90
C GLN A 407 19.34 21.73 -6.58
N GLN A 408 18.79 22.69 -7.33
CA GLN A 408 19.13 24.11 -7.20
C GLN A 408 18.72 24.69 -5.83
N PRO A 409 17.48 24.49 -5.35
CA PRO A 409 17.09 24.87 -3.99
C PRO A 409 17.94 24.24 -2.87
N LEU A 410 18.33 22.96 -3.01
CA LEU A 410 19.18 22.27 -2.02
C LEU A 410 20.57 22.90 -1.91
N GLN A 411 21.19 23.23 -3.05
CA GLN A 411 22.47 23.94 -3.09
C GLN A 411 22.37 25.34 -2.48
N LYS A 412 21.31 26.10 -2.82
CA LYS A 412 21.07 27.45 -2.27
C LYS A 412 20.99 27.45 -0.75
N HIS A 413 20.38 26.43 -0.14
CA HIS A 413 20.23 26.32 1.32
C HIS A 413 21.40 25.60 2.00
N ASN A 414 22.46 25.25 1.26
CA ASN A 414 23.62 24.50 1.76
C ASN A 414 23.20 23.26 2.56
N VAL A 415 22.28 22.47 1.99
CA VAL A 415 21.78 21.25 2.63
C VAL A 415 22.87 20.18 2.62
N LYS A 416 23.08 19.49 3.74
CA LYS A 416 23.94 18.29 3.83
C LYS A 416 23.10 17.07 4.15
N ILE A 417 23.34 15.97 3.45
CA ILE A 417 22.52 14.77 3.52
C ILE A 417 23.31 13.62 4.15
N TYR A 418 22.71 12.97 5.15
CA TYR A 418 23.30 11.81 5.84
C TYR A 418 22.36 10.62 5.72
N VAL A 419 22.88 9.51 5.21
CA VAL A 419 22.08 8.35 4.82
C VAL A 419 22.58 7.10 5.56
N ARG A 420 21.71 6.43 6.30
CA ARG A 420 21.98 5.10 6.87
C ARG A 420 20.78 4.21 6.64
N ARG A 421 20.96 3.13 5.88
CA ARG A 421 19.87 2.18 5.62
C ARG A 421 20.37 0.77 5.29
N ALA A 422 19.56 -0.22 5.63
CA ALA A 422 19.75 -1.62 5.27
C ALA A 422 18.40 -2.32 5.07
N GLY A 423 18.44 -3.56 4.59
CA GLY A 423 17.27 -4.38 4.25
C GLY A 423 17.23 -4.79 2.77
N PRO A 424 16.10 -5.30 2.26
CA PRO A 424 16.01 -5.81 0.89
C PRO A 424 16.56 -4.85 -0.17
N ASN A 425 17.56 -5.31 -0.93
CA ASN A 425 18.24 -4.59 -2.01
C ASN A 425 18.93 -3.28 -1.62
N TYR A 426 19.36 -3.14 -0.36
CA TYR A 426 19.98 -1.90 0.12
C TYR A 426 21.26 -1.53 -0.64
N GLN A 427 22.04 -2.50 -1.11
CA GLN A 427 23.32 -2.27 -1.80
C GLN A 427 23.11 -1.42 -3.07
N GLU A 428 22.06 -1.70 -3.84
CA GLU A 428 21.70 -0.92 -5.05
C GLU A 428 21.26 0.50 -4.65
N GLY A 429 20.39 0.63 -3.65
CA GLY A 429 19.91 1.92 -3.16
C GLY A 429 21.05 2.82 -2.66
N LEU A 430 21.93 2.30 -1.81
CA LEU A 430 23.08 3.04 -1.28
C LEU A 430 24.07 3.41 -2.38
N LYS A 431 24.34 2.50 -3.34
CA LYS A 431 25.20 2.79 -4.50
C LYS A 431 24.63 3.94 -5.33
N ALA A 432 23.34 3.91 -5.63
CA ALA A 432 22.69 4.98 -6.39
C ALA A 432 22.74 6.33 -5.66
N MET A 433 22.60 6.32 -4.33
CA MET A 433 22.70 7.53 -3.51
C MET A 433 24.12 8.11 -3.46
N ARG A 434 25.16 7.27 -3.42
CA ARG A 434 26.57 7.72 -3.52
C ARG A 434 26.86 8.37 -4.85
N LEU A 435 26.46 7.72 -5.96
CA LEU A 435 26.62 8.27 -7.31
C LEU A 435 25.83 9.57 -7.51
N LEU A 436 24.69 9.74 -6.84
CA LEU A 436 23.93 10.99 -6.88
C LEU A 436 24.77 12.14 -6.32
N GLY A 437 25.47 11.94 -5.19
CA GLY A 437 26.31 12.97 -4.55
C GLY A 437 27.34 13.59 -5.50
N GLU A 438 27.97 12.77 -6.36
CA GLU A 438 28.93 13.22 -7.38
C GLU A 438 28.31 14.18 -8.41
N SER A 439 27.02 14.03 -8.71
CA SER A 439 26.31 14.80 -9.75
C SER A 439 25.43 15.93 -9.21
N LEU A 440 24.98 15.83 -7.95
CA LEU A 440 24.00 16.76 -7.37
C LEU A 440 24.66 18.05 -6.88
N GLY A 441 25.96 18.05 -6.56
CA GLY A 441 26.66 19.20 -5.99
C GLY A 441 26.22 19.52 -4.55
N VAL A 442 25.71 18.51 -3.84
CA VAL A 442 25.25 18.55 -2.46
C VAL A 442 26.06 17.50 -1.70
N ASP A 443 26.49 17.80 -0.48
CA ASP A 443 27.27 16.87 0.34
C ASP A 443 26.37 15.71 0.82
N ILE A 444 26.68 14.47 0.38
CA ILE A 444 25.90 13.26 0.71
C ILE A 444 26.84 12.20 1.30
N ASN A 445 26.60 11.83 2.56
CA ASN A 445 27.36 10.82 3.28
C ASN A 445 26.52 9.54 3.46
N VAL A 446 26.99 8.40 2.94
CA VAL A 446 26.18 7.17 2.79
C VAL A 446 26.78 5.95 3.49
N TYR A 447 26.03 5.43 4.46
CA TYR A 447 26.41 4.35 5.38
C TYR A 447 25.45 3.14 5.28
N GLY A 448 25.99 1.93 5.49
CA GLY A 448 25.25 0.67 5.47
C GLY A 448 25.00 0.05 6.86
N PRO A 449 24.65 -1.25 6.93
CA PRO A 449 24.36 -1.96 8.18
C PRO A 449 25.56 -2.11 9.11
N GLU A 450 26.79 -1.98 8.60
CA GLU A 450 28.02 -1.96 9.41
C GLU A 450 28.11 -0.75 10.35
N THR A 451 27.34 0.30 10.07
CA THR A 451 27.26 1.50 10.90
C THR A 451 26.03 1.42 11.83
N HIS A 452 26.24 1.69 13.13
CA HIS A 452 25.15 1.73 14.11
C HIS A 452 24.04 2.70 13.66
N ILE A 453 22.77 2.33 13.90
CA ILE A 453 21.60 3.05 13.40
C ILE A 453 21.67 4.57 13.62
N THR A 454 21.95 5.03 14.83
CA THR A 454 22.01 6.46 15.16
C THR A 454 23.38 7.11 14.99
N ALA A 455 24.42 6.39 14.56
CA ALA A 455 25.78 6.94 14.48
C ALA A 455 25.89 8.11 13.47
N ILE A 456 24.99 8.20 12.49
CA ILE A 456 24.97 9.33 11.56
C ILE A 456 24.45 10.63 12.17
N VAL A 457 23.78 10.60 13.32
CA VAL A 457 23.28 11.79 14.02
C VAL A 457 24.43 12.65 14.55
N PRO A 458 25.34 12.16 15.42
CA PRO A 458 26.47 12.96 15.88
C PRO A 458 27.39 13.39 14.73
N LEU A 459 27.55 12.55 13.69
CA LEU A 459 28.30 12.91 12.48
C LEU A 459 27.67 14.11 11.77
N ALA A 460 26.35 14.10 11.56
CA ALA A 460 25.63 15.20 10.93
C ALA A 460 25.70 16.50 11.74
N LEU A 461 25.70 16.39 13.07
CA LEU A 461 25.78 17.52 14.00
C LEU A 461 27.20 18.05 14.20
N GLY A 462 28.23 17.40 13.63
CA GLY A 462 29.63 17.78 13.81
C GLY A 462 30.17 17.48 15.22
N LEU A 463 29.54 16.56 15.96
CA LEU A 463 29.94 16.18 17.30
C LEU A 463 31.02 15.09 17.23
N THR A 464 32.24 15.44 17.64
CA THR A 464 33.32 14.47 17.87
C THR A 464 33.14 13.82 19.24
N LYS A 465 32.42 12.68 19.30
CA LYS A 465 32.67 11.71 20.39
C LYS A 465 33.88 10.86 20.00
N THR A 466 34.85 10.76 20.90
CA THR A 466 35.98 9.82 20.88
C THR A 466 35.40 8.43 20.67
N THR A 467 35.42 7.95 19.43
CA THR A 467 35.06 6.56 19.14
C THR A 467 36.15 5.72 19.78
N ALA A 468 35.85 5.13 20.94
CA ALA A 468 36.46 3.86 21.28
C ALA A 468 36.21 2.98 20.05
N GLN A 469 37.27 2.70 19.32
CA GLN A 469 37.21 1.88 18.12
C GLN A 469 36.58 0.56 18.52
N ILE A 470 35.32 0.34 18.14
CA ILE A 470 34.90 -1.01 17.78
C ILE A 470 35.75 -1.29 16.54
N GLN A 471 36.95 -1.85 16.77
CA GLN A 471 37.78 -2.34 15.69
C GLN A 471 36.89 -3.25 14.85
N PRO A 472 36.83 -3.07 13.52
CA PRO A 472 36.27 -4.09 12.67
C PRO A 472 37.08 -5.35 12.95
N THR A 473 36.50 -6.31 13.65
CA THR A 473 37.09 -7.65 13.73
C THR A 473 37.31 -8.08 12.30
N THR A 474 38.57 -8.33 11.96
CA THR A 474 39.10 -8.75 10.67
C THR A 474 38.61 -10.15 10.26
N ALA A 475 37.30 -10.40 10.34
CA ALA A 475 36.66 -11.64 9.96
C ALA A 475 35.97 -11.57 8.58
N THR A 476 36.07 -10.46 7.84
CA THR A 476 35.39 -10.27 6.54
C THR A 476 36.29 -10.27 5.31
N ALA A 477 37.62 -10.43 5.47
CA ALA A 477 38.51 -10.67 4.33
C ALA A 477 38.72 -12.18 4.05
N ALA A 478 38.55 -13.06 5.04
CA ALA A 478 38.83 -14.48 4.91
C ALA A 478 37.71 -15.28 4.20
N SER A 479 36.46 -14.80 4.21
CA SER A 479 35.33 -15.49 3.54
C SER A 479 35.16 -15.13 2.06
N ILE A 480 35.78 -14.05 1.59
CA ILE A 480 35.80 -13.70 0.15
C ILE A 480 36.96 -14.41 -0.57
N GLN A 481 38.07 -14.69 0.12
CA GLN A 481 39.19 -15.45 -0.47
C GLN A 481 38.97 -16.98 -0.48
N ALA A 482 38.13 -17.53 0.42
CA ALA A 482 37.79 -18.96 0.38
C ALA A 482 36.94 -19.34 -0.86
N ALA A 483 36.31 -18.38 -1.54
CA ALA A 483 35.62 -18.59 -2.81
C ALA A 483 36.52 -18.43 -4.05
N GLN A 484 37.80 -18.04 -3.89
CA GLN A 484 38.75 -17.84 -5.00
C GLN A 484 39.89 -18.86 -5.07
N ALA A 485 39.94 -19.84 -4.15
CA ALA A 485 40.95 -20.89 -4.12
C ALA A 485 40.37 -22.28 -4.48
N GLY A 486 39.62 -22.36 -5.57
CA GLY A 486 39.37 -23.62 -6.27
C GLY A 486 40.07 -23.56 -7.62
N GLN A 487 41.17 -24.31 -7.78
CA GLN A 487 41.83 -24.46 -9.09
C GLN A 487 40.79 -24.90 -10.13
N PRO A 488 40.85 -24.39 -11.37
CA PRO A 488 39.96 -24.85 -12.43
C PRO A 488 40.28 -26.33 -12.72
N ALA A 489 39.44 -27.22 -12.21
CA ALA A 489 39.40 -28.58 -12.73
C ALA A 489 38.99 -28.47 -14.20
N ASN A 490 39.84 -29.01 -15.09
CA ASN A 490 39.59 -29.11 -16.53
C ASN A 490 38.19 -29.70 -16.78
N VAL A 491 37.22 -28.85 -17.09
CA VAL A 491 35.92 -29.30 -17.60
C VAL A 491 36.10 -29.49 -19.10
N ALA A 492 36.41 -30.73 -19.48
CA ALA A 492 36.28 -31.17 -20.85
C ALA A 492 34.83 -30.96 -21.31
N ASN A 493 34.67 -30.35 -22.49
CA ASN A 493 33.41 -30.13 -23.18
C ASN A 493 32.56 -31.42 -23.23
N ALA A 494 31.44 -31.44 -22.49
CA ALA A 494 30.36 -32.40 -22.72
C ALA A 494 29.12 -31.63 -23.19
N ALA A 495 28.68 -31.93 -24.41
CA ALA A 495 27.46 -31.44 -25.04
C ALA A 495 26.20 -31.82 -24.23
N PRO A 496 25.05 -31.13 -24.39
CA PRO A 496 23.86 -31.37 -23.58
C PRO A 496 23.27 -32.74 -23.93
N SER A 497 23.51 -33.75 -23.10
CA SER A 497 22.91 -35.08 -23.27
C SER A 497 21.52 -35.11 -22.63
N VAL A 498 20.55 -35.44 -23.46
CA VAL A 498 19.21 -35.95 -23.12
C VAL A 498 19.28 -36.86 -21.88
N GLY A 499 18.32 -36.71 -20.95
CA GLY A 499 18.32 -37.34 -19.61
C GLY A 499 18.74 -38.82 -19.59
N SER A 500 19.55 -39.18 -18.59
CA SER A 500 20.09 -40.52 -18.43
C SER A 500 19.00 -41.52 -18.02
N VAL A 501 19.03 -42.68 -18.65
CA VAL A 501 18.20 -43.85 -18.32
C VAL A 501 19.02 -44.72 -17.36
N ASP A 502 18.42 -45.12 -16.25
CA ASP A 502 19.01 -46.15 -15.38
C ASP A 502 18.97 -47.50 -16.13
N VAL A 503 20.14 -48.05 -16.42
CA VAL A 503 20.28 -49.25 -17.27
C VAL A 503 19.83 -50.52 -16.53
N ALA A 504 19.66 -50.47 -15.21
CA ALA A 504 19.20 -51.59 -14.40
C ALA A 504 17.68 -51.59 -14.18
N SER A 505 17.05 -50.40 -14.04
CA SER A 505 15.60 -50.28 -13.79
C SER A 505 14.76 -49.88 -15.00
N GLY A 506 15.39 -49.30 -16.04
CA GLY A 506 14.69 -48.74 -17.19
C GLY A 506 13.94 -47.43 -16.90
N GLU A 507 14.09 -46.86 -15.70
CA GLU A 507 13.48 -45.58 -15.35
C GLU A 507 14.24 -44.40 -15.99
N ARG A 508 13.45 -43.45 -16.50
CA ARG A 508 13.94 -42.25 -17.21
C ARG A 508 13.75 -41.06 -16.27
N THR A 509 14.81 -40.29 -16.02
CA THR A 509 14.68 -39.03 -15.28
C THR A 509 13.81 -38.03 -16.06
N GLN A 510 12.58 -37.83 -15.60
CA GLN A 510 11.62 -36.86 -16.12
C GLN A 510 11.83 -35.51 -15.43
N PRO A 511 11.46 -34.37 -16.06
CA PRO A 511 11.51 -33.05 -15.40
C PRO A 511 10.70 -32.97 -14.08
N LYS A 512 9.74 -33.89 -13.89
CA LYS A 512 8.93 -34.02 -12.66
C LYS A 512 9.67 -34.68 -11.49
N ASP A 513 10.82 -35.31 -11.73
CA ASP A 513 11.60 -36.03 -10.70
C ASP A 513 12.43 -35.09 -9.81
N ALA A 514 12.43 -33.79 -10.11
CA ALA A 514 13.09 -32.74 -9.33
C ALA A 514 12.17 -32.04 -8.30
N ILE A 515 10.89 -32.44 -8.23
CA ILE A 515 9.92 -31.86 -7.28
C ILE A 515 9.97 -32.63 -5.95
N VAL A 516 10.26 -31.92 -4.86
CA VAL A 516 10.23 -32.49 -3.51
C VAL A 516 8.80 -32.48 -2.99
N THR A 517 8.36 -33.59 -2.39
CA THR A 517 7.08 -33.73 -1.71
C THR A 517 7.31 -34.02 -0.23
N PHE A 518 6.39 -33.57 0.62
CA PHE A 518 6.48 -33.70 2.08
C PHE A 518 5.20 -34.35 2.59
N ASP A 519 5.33 -35.25 3.58
CA ASP A 519 4.20 -35.91 4.23
C ASP A 519 3.42 -34.92 5.10
N THR A 520 2.10 -34.82 4.87
CA THR A 520 1.18 -33.89 5.54
C THR A 520 0.21 -34.60 6.49
N ASN A 521 0.27 -35.92 6.62
CA ASN A 521 -0.72 -36.71 7.37
C ASN A 521 -0.36 -36.89 8.86
N LYS A 522 0.57 -36.11 9.39
CA LYS A 522 1.01 -36.22 10.78
C LYS A 522 0.38 -35.12 11.62
N GLU A 523 -0.17 -35.47 12.78
CA GLU A 523 -0.62 -34.45 13.73
C GLU A 523 0.56 -33.63 14.27
N ALA A 524 0.30 -32.36 14.58
CA ALA A 524 1.29 -31.51 15.23
C ALA A 524 1.77 -32.12 16.56
N GLY A 525 3.10 -32.16 16.77
CA GLY A 525 3.68 -32.67 18.00
C GLY A 525 3.29 -31.85 19.23
N LYS A 526 3.17 -32.49 20.40
CA LYS A 526 2.93 -31.78 21.66
C LYS A 526 4.17 -30.97 22.07
N ARG A 527 3.99 -29.67 22.33
CA ARG A 527 5.03 -28.75 22.81
C ARG A 527 4.70 -28.21 24.20
N PRO A 528 5.70 -27.84 25.02
CA PRO A 528 5.45 -27.05 26.23
C PRO A 528 4.77 -25.71 25.90
N SER A 529 3.86 -25.23 26.75
CA SER A 529 3.10 -24.00 26.50
C SER A 529 3.97 -22.75 26.32
N TYR A 530 5.14 -22.70 26.97
CA TYR A 530 6.09 -21.60 26.83
C TYR A 530 6.84 -21.60 25.48
N ARG A 531 6.76 -22.70 24.72
CA ARG A 531 7.46 -22.91 23.45
C ARG A 531 6.47 -23.10 22.30
N PRO A 532 5.83 -22.01 21.80
CA PRO A 532 4.85 -22.10 20.72
C PRO A 532 5.48 -22.58 19.39
N PHE A 533 6.75 -22.23 19.17
CA PHE A 533 7.48 -22.54 17.94
C PHE A 533 8.70 -23.43 18.21
N ASP A 534 8.91 -24.41 17.32
CA ASP A 534 10.07 -25.30 17.25
C ASP A 534 10.38 -25.69 15.79
N GLU A 535 11.36 -26.55 15.57
CA GLU A 535 11.79 -27.02 14.25
C GLU A 535 10.73 -27.85 13.48
N ASN A 536 9.65 -28.25 14.15
CA ASN A 536 8.54 -29.01 13.57
C ASN A 536 7.28 -28.15 13.37
N THR A 537 7.31 -26.85 13.68
CA THR A 537 6.17 -25.93 13.46
C THR A 537 5.77 -25.88 11.99
N ARG A 538 4.48 -26.05 11.72
CA ARG A 538 3.89 -25.98 10.39
C ARG A 538 2.78 -24.93 10.41
N CYS A 539 2.71 -24.10 9.38
CA CYS A 539 1.75 -23.01 9.31
C CYS A 539 0.97 -22.97 8.00
N LEU A 540 -0.24 -22.43 8.08
CA LEU A 540 -1.00 -21.97 6.93
C LEU A 540 -0.73 -20.47 6.73
N VAL A 541 -0.67 -20.03 5.47
CA VAL A 541 -0.54 -18.61 5.15
C VAL A 541 -1.85 -18.11 4.56
N PHE A 542 -2.51 -17.16 5.23
CA PHE A 542 -3.71 -16.53 4.71
C PHE A 542 -3.31 -15.33 3.84
N GLY A 543 -3.62 -15.39 2.54
CA GLY A 543 -3.20 -14.44 1.52
C GLY A 543 -2.14 -15.02 0.56
N LEU A 544 -2.11 -14.52 -0.68
CA LEU A 544 -1.17 -14.96 -1.71
C LEU A 544 0.16 -14.18 -1.60
N GLN A 545 1.09 -14.69 -0.78
CA GLN A 545 2.35 -14.00 -0.43
C GLN A 545 3.60 -14.79 -0.86
N PRO A 546 3.86 -14.97 -2.17
CA PRO A 546 4.91 -15.87 -2.64
C PRO A 546 6.32 -15.47 -2.17
N ARG A 547 6.61 -14.17 -2.06
CA ARG A 547 7.94 -13.71 -1.59
C ARG A 547 8.16 -14.02 -0.10
N ALA A 548 7.14 -13.80 0.74
CA ALA A 548 7.22 -14.11 2.15
C ALA A 548 7.35 -15.63 2.37
N ILE A 549 6.56 -16.42 1.65
CA ILE A 549 6.59 -17.88 1.71
C ILE A 549 7.95 -18.42 1.24
N GLN A 550 8.48 -17.94 0.12
CA GLN A 550 9.82 -18.33 -0.32
C GLN A 550 10.88 -17.96 0.72
N GLY A 551 10.83 -16.76 1.31
CA GLY A 551 11.75 -16.35 2.37
C GLY A 551 11.65 -17.19 3.65
N MET A 552 10.46 -17.71 3.98
CA MET A 552 10.27 -18.68 5.07
C MET A 552 10.91 -20.03 4.71
N LEU A 553 10.68 -20.55 3.50
CA LEU A 553 11.26 -21.80 3.01
C LEU A 553 12.79 -21.74 2.92
N ASP A 554 13.34 -20.62 2.47
CA ASP A 554 14.79 -20.39 2.41
C ASP A 554 15.38 -20.37 3.83
N PHE A 555 14.69 -19.73 4.78
CA PHE A 555 15.07 -19.74 6.20
C PHE A 555 15.02 -21.16 6.79
N ASP A 556 13.97 -21.91 6.51
CA ASP A 556 13.82 -23.29 6.98
C ASP A 556 14.96 -24.18 6.47
N TYR A 557 15.31 -24.04 5.19
CA TYR A 557 16.41 -24.78 4.57
C TYR A 557 17.77 -24.38 5.19
N SER A 558 18.02 -23.09 5.40
CA SER A 558 19.27 -22.62 6.03
C SER A 558 19.39 -23.04 7.50
N CYS A 559 18.26 -23.22 8.19
CA CYS A 559 18.20 -23.80 9.54
C CYS A 559 18.40 -25.33 9.56
N GLY A 560 18.47 -26.00 8.40
CA GLY A 560 18.60 -27.46 8.32
C GLY A 560 17.31 -28.21 8.67
N ARG A 561 16.13 -27.57 8.54
CA ARG A 561 14.85 -28.23 8.78
C ARG A 561 14.61 -29.33 7.77
N LYS A 562 13.84 -30.35 8.17
CA LYS A 562 13.50 -31.49 7.31
C LYS A 562 12.26 -31.25 6.44
N THR A 563 11.38 -30.37 6.90
CA THR A 563 10.12 -30.02 6.25
C THR A 563 9.96 -28.51 6.21
N PRO A 564 9.35 -27.94 5.15
CA PRO A 564 9.01 -26.53 5.09
C PRO A 564 8.11 -26.14 6.26
N SER A 565 8.23 -24.90 6.73
CA SER A 565 7.30 -24.32 7.69
C SER A 565 5.91 -24.13 7.08
N VAL A 566 5.82 -23.74 5.82
CA VAL A 566 4.52 -23.48 5.16
C VAL A 566 3.95 -24.79 4.63
N ALA A 567 2.75 -25.14 5.11
CA ALA A 567 2.01 -26.32 4.66
C ALA A 567 1.14 -26.00 3.43
N ALA A 568 0.43 -24.87 3.47
CA ALA A 568 -0.46 -24.42 2.40
C ALA A 568 -0.78 -22.92 2.49
N MET A 569 -1.48 -22.42 1.47
CA MET A 569 -2.02 -21.07 1.44
C MET A 569 -3.55 -21.08 1.41
N ILE A 570 -4.15 -20.03 1.96
CA ILE A 570 -5.59 -19.74 1.88
C ILE A 570 -5.76 -18.43 1.11
N TYR A 571 -6.43 -18.47 -0.04
CA TYR A 571 -6.72 -17.31 -0.87
C TYR A 571 -8.16 -17.38 -1.41
N PRO A 572 -9.12 -16.63 -0.80
CA PRO A 572 -10.53 -16.71 -1.14
C PRO A 572 -10.89 -16.25 -2.56
N PHE A 573 -10.05 -15.44 -3.20
CA PHE A 573 -10.37 -14.74 -4.46
C PHE A 573 -9.92 -15.47 -5.74
N GLY A 574 -9.80 -16.81 -5.71
CA GLY A 574 -9.36 -17.60 -6.86
C GLY A 574 -9.91 -19.02 -6.84
N GLY A 575 -9.50 -19.83 -7.83
CA GLY A 575 -9.76 -21.28 -7.81
C GLY A 575 -8.66 -22.04 -7.06
N HIS A 576 -8.94 -23.29 -6.72
CA HIS A 576 -7.90 -24.22 -6.26
C HIS A 576 -6.79 -24.34 -7.28
N HIS A 577 -5.57 -24.10 -6.84
CA HIS A 577 -4.39 -24.25 -7.67
C HIS A 577 -3.18 -24.61 -6.81
N ILE A 578 -2.08 -24.91 -7.48
CA ILE A 578 -0.81 -25.22 -6.85
C ILE A 578 0.17 -24.13 -7.23
N GLN A 579 0.92 -23.63 -6.25
CA GLN A 579 1.97 -22.67 -6.49
C GLN A 579 3.35 -23.32 -6.29
N LYS A 580 4.26 -22.95 -7.18
CA LYS A 580 5.64 -23.45 -7.19
C LYS A 580 6.55 -22.59 -6.31
N PHE A 581 7.39 -23.25 -5.54
CA PHE A 581 8.42 -22.67 -4.67
C PHE A 581 9.73 -23.45 -4.79
N TYR A 582 10.78 -22.97 -4.14
CA TYR A 582 12.05 -23.67 -4.01
C TYR A 582 12.28 -24.18 -2.59
N TRP A 583 12.88 -25.36 -2.50
CA TRP A 583 13.45 -25.97 -1.30
C TRP A 583 14.94 -26.22 -1.55
N GLY A 584 15.76 -25.24 -1.19
CA GLY A 584 17.16 -25.19 -1.61
C GLY A 584 17.28 -25.03 -3.12
N THR A 585 17.82 -26.03 -3.81
CA THR A 585 17.96 -26.04 -5.29
C THR A 585 16.81 -26.75 -6.01
N LYS A 586 15.92 -27.43 -5.28
CA LYS A 586 14.83 -28.22 -5.85
C LYS A 586 13.52 -27.44 -5.82
N GLU A 587 12.61 -27.76 -6.74
CA GLU A 587 11.27 -27.19 -6.72
C GLU A 587 10.38 -27.94 -5.71
N THR A 588 9.43 -27.24 -5.11
CA THR A 588 8.35 -27.81 -4.30
C THR A 588 7.02 -27.16 -4.67
N LEU A 589 5.92 -27.84 -4.38
CA LEU A 589 4.57 -27.45 -4.74
C LEU A 589 3.74 -27.29 -3.47
N LEU A 590 3.17 -26.10 -3.26
CA LEU A 590 2.28 -25.82 -2.14
C LEU A 590 0.84 -25.58 -2.65
N PRO A 591 -0.17 -26.23 -2.06
CA PRO A 591 -1.56 -26.04 -2.47
C PRO A 591 -2.11 -24.69 -2.01
N VAL A 592 -3.03 -24.13 -2.80
CA VAL A 592 -3.81 -22.94 -2.49
C VAL A 592 -5.28 -23.32 -2.38
N TYR A 593 -5.88 -23.05 -1.23
CA TYR A 593 -7.29 -23.30 -0.92
C TYR A 593 -8.09 -22.01 -0.90
N THR A 594 -9.39 -22.12 -1.11
CA THR A 594 -10.32 -20.98 -1.12
C THR A 594 -10.99 -20.76 0.24
N SER A 595 -11.02 -21.77 1.11
CA SER A 595 -11.62 -21.72 2.46
C SER A 595 -10.62 -22.13 3.55
N CYS A 596 -10.77 -21.54 4.74
CA CYS A 596 -10.01 -21.94 5.93
C CYS A 596 -10.34 -23.39 6.34
N GLU A 597 -11.62 -23.75 6.30
CA GLU A 597 -12.12 -25.08 6.66
C GLU A 597 -11.38 -26.19 5.90
N GLU A 598 -11.31 -26.09 4.57
CA GLU A 598 -10.68 -27.11 3.74
C GLU A 598 -9.16 -27.17 3.96
N ALA A 599 -8.51 -26.00 4.06
CA ALA A 599 -7.06 -25.94 4.29
C ALA A 599 -6.67 -26.57 5.63
N ILE A 600 -7.40 -26.24 6.71
CA ILE A 600 -7.16 -26.76 8.05
C ILE A 600 -7.44 -28.27 8.08
N ALA A 601 -8.55 -28.72 7.50
CA ALA A 601 -8.90 -30.14 7.44
C ALA A 601 -7.88 -31.00 6.67
N LYS A 602 -7.28 -30.46 5.60
CA LYS A 602 -6.28 -31.17 4.78
C LYS A 602 -4.85 -31.11 5.34
N HIS A 603 -4.60 -30.23 6.31
CA HIS A 603 -3.29 -30.04 6.92
C HIS A 603 -3.37 -30.14 8.44
N PRO A 604 -3.64 -31.34 9.00
CA PRO A 604 -3.68 -31.59 10.45
C PRO A 604 -2.33 -31.34 11.15
N ASP A 605 -1.25 -31.23 10.37
CA ASP A 605 0.10 -30.90 10.82
C ASP A 605 0.27 -29.42 11.15
N ALA A 606 -0.56 -28.53 10.60
CA ALA A 606 -0.42 -27.09 10.77
C ALA A 606 -1.08 -26.58 12.06
N ASP A 607 -0.30 -25.97 12.94
CA ASP A 607 -0.77 -25.44 14.23
C ASP A 607 -0.66 -23.92 14.34
N CYS A 608 -0.18 -23.27 13.28
CA CYS A 608 -0.01 -21.83 13.20
C CYS A 608 -0.67 -21.25 11.94
N VAL A 609 -1.16 -20.01 12.02
CA VAL A 609 -1.57 -19.24 10.83
C VAL A 609 -0.81 -17.92 10.78
N VAL A 610 -0.20 -17.62 9.62
CA VAL A 610 0.34 -16.29 9.32
C VAL A 610 -0.66 -15.56 8.44
N ASN A 611 -1.33 -14.54 8.99
CA ASN A 611 -2.45 -13.88 8.35
C ASN A 611 -2.04 -12.53 7.72
N PHE A 612 -2.02 -12.49 6.38
CA PHE A 612 -1.78 -11.31 5.55
C PHE A 612 -3.06 -10.71 4.95
N ALA A 613 -4.23 -10.98 5.54
CA ALA A 613 -5.47 -10.28 5.22
C ALA A 613 -5.28 -8.76 5.39
N SER A 614 -6.08 -7.97 4.67
CA SER A 614 -6.09 -6.51 4.85
C SER A 614 -6.74 -6.14 6.19
N SER A 615 -6.50 -4.93 6.69
CA SER A 615 -7.16 -4.43 7.92
C SER A 615 -8.69 -4.47 7.87
N ARG A 616 -9.28 -4.55 6.67
CA ARG A 616 -10.73 -4.65 6.43
C ARG A 616 -11.28 -6.07 6.51
N SER A 617 -10.44 -7.09 6.34
CA SER A 617 -10.85 -8.52 6.27
C SER A 617 -10.20 -9.37 7.36
N VAL A 618 -9.27 -8.80 8.12
CA VAL A 618 -8.52 -9.50 9.14
C VAL A 618 -9.38 -9.92 10.33
N PHE A 619 -10.38 -9.11 10.71
CA PHE A 619 -11.30 -9.45 11.79
C PHE A 619 -12.05 -10.75 11.49
N ASP A 620 -12.79 -10.78 10.38
CA ASP A 620 -13.58 -11.97 9.99
C ASP A 620 -12.68 -13.21 9.81
N SER A 621 -11.56 -13.07 9.09
CA SER A 621 -10.66 -14.21 8.86
C SER A 621 -10.07 -14.78 10.15
N VAL A 622 -9.67 -13.94 11.11
CA VAL A 622 -9.15 -14.39 12.41
C VAL A 622 -10.26 -15.01 13.27
N MET A 623 -11.45 -14.40 13.28
CA MET A 623 -12.59 -14.92 14.03
C MET A 623 -12.99 -16.32 13.55
N ASP A 624 -12.97 -16.56 12.23
CA ASP A 624 -13.20 -17.87 11.63
C ASP A 624 -12.10 -18.88 12.03
N ILE A 625 -10.82 -18.49 11.93
CA ILE A 625 -9.68 -19.36 12.26
C ILE A 625 -9.69 -19.77 13.75
N LEU A 626 -10.11 -18.87 14.64
CA LEU A 626 -10.17 -19.13 16.10
C LEU A 626 -11.17 -20.22 16.49
N ASP A 627 -12.07 -20.63 15.60
CA ASP A 627 -12.98 -21.74 15.87
C ASP A 627 -12.37 -23.12 15.66
N TYR A 628 -11.16 -23.21 15.12
CA TYR A 628 -10.43 -24.46 14.90
C TYR A 628 -9.41 -24.70 16.02
N PRO A 629 -9.67 -25.64 16.97
CA PRO A 629 -8.79 -25.88 18.13
C PRO A 629 -7.38 -26.36 17.77
N GLN A 630 -7.19 -26.83 16.53
CA GLN A 630 -5.89 -27.20 15.98
C GLN A 630 -4.92 -26.01 15.96
N ILE A 631 -5.42 -24.79 15.71
CA ILE A 631 -4.60 -23.59 15.59
C ILE A 631 -4.25 -23.04 16.97
N LYS A 632 -2.98 -23.10 17.32
CA LYS A 632 -2.43 -22.67 18.61
C LYS A 632 -1.83 -21.27 18.58
N SER A 633 -1.47 -20.77 17.40
CA SER A 633 -0.99 -19.40 17.24
C SER A 633 -1.42 -18.75 15.93
N ILE A 634 -1.72 -17.46 15.97
CA ILE A 634 -2.04 -16.66 14.78
C ILE A 634 -1.17 -15.40 14.80
N ALA A 635 -0.44 -15.15 13.72
CA ALA A 635 0.27 -13.90 13.51
C ALA A 635 -0.56 -12.98 12.61
N ILE A 636 -0.93 -11.81 13.11
CA ILE A 636 -1.76 -10.82 12.41
C ILE A 636 -0.86 -9.72 11.85
N ILE A 637 -0.60 -9.74 10.54
CA ILE A 637 0.35 -8.82 9.91
C ILE A 637 -0.27 -7.43 9.64
N ALA A 638 -1.58 -7.37 9.44
CA ALA A 638 -2.30 -6.15 9.07
C ALA A 638 -2.10 -5.03 10.10
N GLU A 639 -1.76 -3.83 9.62
CA GLU A 639 -1.76 -2.59 10.40
C GLU A 639 -3.07 -1.82 10.18
N GLY A 640 -3.52 -1.08 11.21
CA GLY A 640 -4.74 -0.28 11.14
C GLY A 640 -6.00 -1.11 11.41
N VAL A 641 -5.92 -2.09 12.31
CA VAL A 641 -7.07 -2.84 12.80
C VAL A 641 -7.79 -2.00 13.85
N PRO A 642 -9.13 -1.83 13.76
CA PRO A 642 -9.90 -1.15 14.79
C PRO A 642 -9.61 -1.63 16.21
N GLU A 643 -9.40 -0.71 17.13
CA GLU A 643 -9.04 -0.98 18.54
C GLU A 643 -10.08 -1.90 19.19
N ARG A 644 -11.35 -1.73 18.86
CA ARG A 644 -12.43 -2.61 19.32
C ARG A 644 -12.29 -4.04 18.78
N PHE A 645 -12.04 -4.20 17.49
CA PHE A 645 -11.84 -5.51 16.85
C PHE A 645 -10.61 -6.24 17.41
N ALA A 646 -9.51 -5.52 17.66
CA ALA A 646 -8.33 -6.11 18.31
C ALA A 646 -8.66 -6.68 19.70
N ARG A 647 -9.49 -5.99 20.49
CA ARG A 647 -9.96 -6.46 21.81
C ARG A 647 -10.91 -7.66 21.70
N GLU A 648 -11.82 -7.67 20.73
CA GLU A 648 -12.73 -8.80 20.50
C GLU A 648 -11.98 -10.06 20.06
N ILE A 649 -10.99 -9.91 19.18
CA ILE A 649 -10.05 -10.99 18.80
C ILE A 649 -9.33 -11.52 20.03
N LEU A 650 -8.78 -10.63 20.86
CA LEU A 650 -8.06 -11.00 22.09
C LEU A 650 -8.94 -11.85 23.01
N VAL A 651 -10.17 -11.40 23.30
CA VAL A 651 -11.09 -12.12 24.19
C VAL A 651 -11.43 -13.51 23.63
N LYS A 652 -11.72 -13.62 22.33
CA LYS A 652 -11.98 -14.94 21.72
C LYS A 652 -10.72 -15.82 21.76
N ALA A 653 -9.55 -15.27 21.51
CA ALA A 653 -8.29 -16.00 21.54
C ALA A 653 -7.94 -16.51 22.95
N GLU A 654 -8.16 -15.71 24.00
CA GLU A 654 -7.99 -16.14 25.39
C GLU A 654 -8.95 -17.28 25.75
N LYS A 655 -10.24 -17.18 25.37
CA LYS A 655 -11.24 -18.25 25.57
C LYS A 655 -10.84 -19.56 24.87
N LYS A 656 -10.14 -19.48 23.75
CA LYS A 656 -9.69 -20.63 22.95
C LYS A 656 -8.27 -21.11 23.29
N GLY A 657 -7.52 -20.34 24.09
CA GLY A 657 -6.12 -20.63 24.42
C GLY A 657 -5.16 -20.49 23.22
N THR A 658 -5.44 -19.56 22.31
CA THR A 658 -4.64 -19.31 21.10
C THR A 658 -3.75 -18.09 21.28
N LEU A 659 -2.45 -18.20 20.99
CA LEU A 659 -1.51 -17.08 21.03
C LEU A 659 -1.69 -16.16 19.81
N ILE A 660 -1.97 -14.89 20.03
CA ILE A 660 -2.04 -13.88 18.96
C ILE A 660 -0.78 -13.04 18.97
N ILE A 661 -0.05 -12.97 17.86
CA ILE A 661 1.11 -12.07 17.68
C ILE A 661 0.69 -10.98 16.69
N GLY A 662 0.72 -9.71 17.10
CA GLY A 662 0.11 -8.60 16.37
C GLY A 662 -1.23 -8.16 16.97
N PRO A 663 -2.04 -7.31 16.29
CA PRO A 663 -1.88 -6.84 14.91
C PRO A 663 -0.72 -5.85 14.72
N ALA A 664 -0.57 -5.32 13.50
CA ALA A 664 0.47 -4.36 13.11
C ALA A 664 1.89 -4.85 13.44
N THR A 665 2.19 -6.09 13.09
CA THR A 665 3.50 -6.71 13.34
C THR A 665 4.12 -7.30 12.08
N VAL A 666 5.45 -7.38 12.07
CA VAL A 666 6.16 -8.25 11.12
C VAL A 666 6.11 -9.73 11.53
N GLY A 667 5.78 -9.99 12.80
CA GLY A 667 5.72 -11.30 13.43
C GLY A 667 6.86 -11.50 14.43
N GLY A 668 7.72 -12.47 14.14
CA GLY A 668 8.82 -12.87 14.99
C GLY A 668 9.68 -13.94 14.33
N ILE A 669 10.82 -14.22 14.96
CA ILE A 669 11.79 -15.19 14.48
C ILE A 669 12.33 -16.01 15.65
N LYS A 670 12.36 -17.33 15.46
CA LYS A 670 13.04 -18.28 16.34
C LYS A 670 14.13 -18.98 15.53
N PRO A 671 15.38 -18.47 15.58
CA PRO A 671 16.49 -19.03 14.84
C PRO A 671 16.66 -20.55 14.99
N GLY A 672 16.84 -21.25 13.87
CA GLY A 672 16.89 -22.72 13.80
C GLY A 672 15.51 -23.41 13.78
N CYS A 673 14.42 -22.68 14.05
CA CYS A 673 13.10 -23.26 14.26
C CYS A 673 12.06 -22.75 13.25
N PHE A 674 11.64 -21.49 13.36
CA PHE A 674 10.52 -20.95 12.60
C PHE A 674 10.63 -19.44 12.48
N ARG A 675 10.19 -18.90 11.34
CA ARG A 675 10.13 -17.47 11.05
C ARG A 675 8.72 -17.13 10.60
N ILE A 676 8.15 -16.07 11.17
CA ILE A 676 6.83 -15.58 10.75
C ILE A 676 7.00 -14.61 9.58
N GLY A 677 6.51 -15.01 8.41
CA GLY A 677 6.41 -14.16 7.23
C GLY A 677 7.73 -13.48 6.88
N ASN A 678 7.73 -12.15 6.89
CA ASN A 678 8.87 -11.35 6.46
C ASN A 678 9.92 -11.06 7.55
N SER A 679 9.78 -11.57 8.77
CA SER A 679 10.69 -11.27 9.90
C SER A 679 12.16 -11.64 9.63
N GLY A 680 13.10 -10.71 9.82
CA GLY A 680 14.53 -10.96 9.56
C GLY A 680 14.97 -10.71 8.11
N GLY A 681 14.06 -10.33 7.21
CA GLY A 681 14.39 -9.89 5.86
C GLY A 681 14.94 -10.94 4.90
N MET A 682 15.74 -10.51 3.93
CA MET A 682 16.29 -11.41 2.91
C MET A 682 17.38 -12.33 3.51
N MET A 683 17.77 -13.36 2.76
CA MET A 683 18.73 -14.36 3.22
C MET A 683 20.09 -13.77 3.58
N ASP A 684 20.50 -12.69 2.92
CA ASP A 684 21.72 -11.94 3.26
C ASP A 684 21.71 -11.47 4.73
N ASN A 685 20.59 -10.92 5.19
CA ASN A 685 20.43 -10.49 6.58
C ASN A 685 20.28 -11.69 7.55
N ILE A 686 19.56 -12.74 7.15
CA ILE A 686 19.48 -13.98 7.94
C ILE A 686 20.88 -14.56 8.20
N LEU A 687 21.76 -14.53 7.21
CA LEU A 687 23.14 -15.00 7.35
C LEU A 687 24.01 -14.00 8.14
N SER A 688 23.94 -12.69 7.84
CA SER A 688 24.78 -11.69 8.51
C SER A 688 24.46 -11.55 9.99
N SER A 689 23.17 -11.60 10.36
CA SER A 689 22.73 -11.60 11.76
C SER A 689 22.70 -13.00 12.38
N LYS A 690 23.20 -14.00 11.64
CA LYS A 690 23.33 -15.40 12.08
C LYS A 690 22.02 -15.97 12.65
N LEU A 691 20.91 -15.72 11.97
CA LEU A 691 19.56 -16.12 12.39
C LEU A 691 19.20 -17.57 11.98
N TYR A 692 20.10 -18.29 11.32
CA TYR A 692 19.90 -19.70 10.95
C TYR A 692 20.12 -20.69 12.12
N ARG A 693 20.61 -20.21 13.27
CA ARG A 693 20.87 -21.00 14.48
C ARG A 693 20.56 -20.22 15.75
N SER A 694 20.15 -20.94 16.80
CA SER A 694 19.74 -20.34 18.07
C SER A 694 20.91 -19.82 18.89
N GLY A 695 20.78 -18.61 19.44
CA GLY A 695 21.63 -18.10 20.53
C GLY A 695 20.94 -18.20 21.89
N SER A 696 21.31 -17.35 22.84
CA SER A 696 20.81 -17.41 24.22
C SER A 696 19.89 -16.24 24.62
N VAL A 697 19.72 -15.23 23.75
CA VAL A 697 19.01 -13.98 24.10
C VAL A 697 17.59 -13.95 23.55
N GLY A 698 16.59 -13.90 24.42
CA GLY A 698 15.19 -13.73 24.04
C GLY A 698 14.79 -12.27 24.09
N TYR A 699 14.23 -11.72 23.00
CA TYR A 699 13.76 -10.33 22.99
C TYR A 699 12.27 -10.19 22.65
N VAL A 700 11.72 -9.08 23.14
CA VAL A 700 10.37 -8.63 22.78
C VAL A 700 10.40 -7.13 22.50
N SER A 701 9.74 -6.71 21.41
CA SER A 701 9.67 -5.31 20.99
C SER A 701 8.27 -4.96 20.45
N LYS A 702 7.85 -3.69 20.50
CA LYS A 702 6.70 -3.24 19.72
C LYS A 702 7.01 -3.12 18.22
N SER A 703 8.17 -2.56 17.88
CA SER A 703 8.51 -2.22 16.49
C SER A 703 9.10 -3.39 15.71
N GLY A 704 8.47 -3.77 14.60
CA GLY A 704 9.04 -4.75 13.67
C GLY A 704 10.32 -4.27 12.97
N GLY A 705 10.50 -2.96 12.75
CA GLY A 705 11.74 -2.42 12.20
C GLY A 705 12.90 -2.54 13.18
N MET A 706 12.66 -2.19 14.45
CA MET A 706 13.67 -2.30 15.50
C MET A 706 13.96 -3.75 15.90
N SER A 707 13.01 -4.69 15.77
CA SER A 707 13.29 -6.11 16.01
C SER A 707 14.42 -6.64 15.12
N ASN A 708 14.49 -6.18 13.87
CA ASN A 708 15.56 -6.57 12.97
C ASN A 708 16.89 -5.84 13.26
N GLU A 709 16.83 -4.61 13.79
CA GLU A 709 18.02 -3.94 14.32
C GLU A 709 18.54 -4.66 15.58
N LEU A 710 17.65 -5.15 16.45
CA LEU A 710 18.02 -5.97 17.61
C LEU A 710 18.67 -7.29 17.18
N ASN A 711 18.15 -7.96 16.14
CA ASN A 711 18.81 -9.15 15.58
C ASN A 711 20.26 -8.85 15.19
N ASN A 712 20.50 -7.71 14.54
CA ASN A 712 21.84 -7.28 14.16
C ASN A 712 22.72 -6.99 15.40
N ILE A 713 22.25 -6.16 16.33
CA ILE A 713 22.98 -5.81 17.56
C ILE A 713 23.36 -7.09 18.33
N LEU A 714 22.39 -7.96 18.59
CA LEU A 714 22.60 -9.20 19.35
C LEU A 714 23.59 -10.14 18.65
N SER A 715 23.56 -10.24 17.32
CA SER A 715 24.51 -11.07 16.56
C SER A 715 25.97 -10.62 16.67
N ILE A 716 26.18 -9.33 16.96
CA ILE A 716 27.51 -8.70 17.08
C ILE A 716 28.02 -8.77 18.52
N VAL A 717 27.14 -8.60 19.51
CA VAL A 717 27.55 -8.42 20.93
C VAL A 717 27.28 -9.63 21.83
N THR A 718 26.58 -10.66 21.34
CA THR A 718 26.24 -11.90 22.07
C THR A 718 26.42 -13.15 21.18
N ASP A 719 25.98 -14.34 21.61
CA ASP A 719 25.88 -15.53 20.74
C ASP A 719 24.71 -15.48 19.74
N GLY A 720 23.77 -14.56 19.95
CA GLY A 720 22.68 -14.23 19.04
C GLY A 720 21.29 -14.43 19.64
N THR A 721 20.28 -14.28 18.80
CA THR A 721 18.86 -14.38 19.18
C THR A 721 18.46 -15.83 19.45
N TYR A 722 17.84 -16.09 20.61
CA TYR A 722 17.13 -17.33 20.93
C TYR A 722 15.73 -17.34 20.30
N GLU A 723 14.92 -16.33 20.62
CA GLU A 723 13.59 -16.08 20.07
C GLU A 723 13.29 -14.57 20.17
N GLY A 724 12.80 -13.99 19.08
CA GLY A 724 12.52 -12.56 18.97
C GLY A 724 11.10 -12.32 18.48
N ILE A 725 10.28 -11.63 19.26
CA ILE A 725 8.89 -11.32 18.90
C ILE A 725 8.69 -9.81 18.82
N ALA A 726 8.10 -9.35 17.71
CA ALA A 726 7.49 -8.03 17.63
C ALA A 726 6.00 -8.15 17.99
N ILE A 727 5.56 -7.59 19.11
CA ILE A 727 4.16 -7.68 19.55
C ILE A 727 3.20 -6.86 18.69
N GLY A 728 3.72 -5.85 17.99
CA GLY A 728 2.97 -4.96 17.12
C GLY A 728 2.82 -3.53 17.67
N GLY A 729 2.56 -2.59 16.76
CA GLY A 729 2.42 -1.15 17.08
C GLY A 729 1.01 -0.70 17.48
N ASP A 730 0.02 -1.57 17.39
CA ASP A 730 -1.35 -1.27 17.77
C ASP A 730 -1.50 -1.10 19.28
N ARG A 731 -2.53 -0.35 19.71
CA ARG A 731 -2.74 -0.01 21.12
C ARG A 731 -2.97 -1.23 22.01
N TYR A 732 -3.70 -2.22 21.48
CA TYR A 732 -4.03 -3.47 22.17
C TYR A 732 -3.45 -4.66 21.40
N PRO A 733 -2.15 -4.96 21.54
CA PRO A 733 -1.57 -6.14 20.89
C PRO A 733 -2.17 -7.41 21.50
N GLY A 734 -2.38 -8.44 20.68
CA GLY A 734 -2.98 -9.72 21.07
C GLY A 734 -2.13 -10.47 22.12
N SER A 735 -0.83 -10.22 22.14
CA SER A 735 0.09 -10.63 23.20
C SER A 735 0.96 -9.46 23.64
N THR A 736 1.32 -9.42 24.92
CA THR A 736 2.02 -8.29 25.55
C THR A 736 3.47 -8.62 25.90
N PHE A 737 4.23 -7.63 26.37
CA PHE A 737 5.62 -7.83 26.81
C PHE A 737 5.74 -8.92 27.87
N ILE A 738 4.86 -8.89 28.88
CA ILE A 738 4.91 -9.84 29.98
C ILE A 738 4.61 -11.27 29.50
N ASP A 739 3.70 -11.44 28.55
CA ASP A 739 3.33 -12.77 28.03
C ASP A 739 4.54 -13.46 27.41
N HIS A 740 5.33 -12.76 26.60
CA HIS A 740 6.54 -13.34 25.99
C HIS A 740 7.70 -13.47 26.97
N LEU A 741 7.89 -12.53 27.89
CA LEU A 741 8.97 -12.61 28.87
C LEU A 741 8.75 -13.76 29.88
N LEU A 742 7.51 -14.06 30.26
CA LEU A 742 7.20 -15.23 31.09
C LEU A 742 7.49 -16.54 30.36
N ARG A 743 7.23 -16.61 29.04
CA ARG A 743 7.62 -17.77 28.22
C ARG A 743 9.15 -17.93 28.20
N TYR A 744 9.87 -16.83 28.01
CA TYR A 744 11.33 -16.85 27.98
C TYR A 744 11.93 -17.17 29.35
N GLU A 745 11.34 -16.70 30.44
CA GLU A 745 11.70 -17.08 31.81
C GLU A 745 11.55 -18.60 32.01
N ALA A 746 10.44 -19.17 31.54
CA ALA A 746 10.16 -20.60 31.66
C ALA A 746 11.07 -21.49 30.79
N ASP A 747 11.56 -21.01 29.63
CA ASP A 747 12.41 -21.82 28.76
C ASP A 747 13.87 -21.84 29.24
N PRO A 748 14.44 -23.00 29.61
CA PRO A 748 15.82 -23.07 30.10
C PRO A 748 16.86 -22.68 29.05
N ASN A 749 16.54 -22.67 27.76
CA ASN A 749 17.48 -22.32 26.70
C ASN A 749 17.62 -20.79 26.51
N CYS A 750 16.65 -20.01 26.96
CA CYS A 750 16.75 -18.56 26.99
C CYS A 750 17.43 -18.12 28.31
N LYS A 751 18.51 -17.34 28.23
CA LYS A 751 19.35 -17.00 29.40
C LYS A 751 19.35 -15.52 29.74
N LEU A 752 19.25 -14.67 28.72
CA LEU A 752 19.22 -13.21 28.84
C LEU A 752 17.95 -12.68 28.17
N LEU A 753 17.24 -11.78 28.84
CA LEU A 753 16.00 -11.18 28.33
C LEU A 753 16.26 -9.75 27.85
N MET A 754 15.63 -9.38 26.74
CA MET A 754 15.67 -8.01 26.23
C MET A 754 14.26 -7.46 25.99
N LEU A 755 13.96 -6.31 26.58
CA LEU A 755 12.72 -5.58 26.37
C LEU A 755 13.00 -4.25 25.66
N LEU A 756 12.45 -4.06 24.46
CA LEU A 756 12.43 -2.76 23.79
C LEU A 756 11.03 -2.17 23.87
N GLY A 757 10.83 -1.34 24.90
CA GLY A 757 9.60 -0.61 25.18
C GLY A 757 9.47 0.66 24.35
N GLU A 758 8.38 1.38 24.56
CA GLU A 758 8.09 2.62 23.83
C GLU A 758 7.23 3.55 24.69
N VAL A 759 7.27 4.85 24.41
CA VAL A 759 6.33 5.84 24.97
C VAL A 759 4.88 5.42 24.74
N GLY A 760 4.00 5.71 25.70
CA GLY A 760 2.57 5.38 25.64
C GLY A 760 2.22 4.02 26.25
N GLY A 761 1.11 3.96 26.98
CA GLY A 761 0.66 2.77 27.71
C GLY A 761 1.54 2.40 28.91
N VAL A 762 1.17 1.34 29.63
CA VAL A 762 1.79 0.94 30.91
C VAL A 762 2.22 -0.53 30.97
N GLU A 763 2.37 -1.20 29.82
CA GLU A 763 2.69 -2.63 29.75
C GLU A 763 4.04 -2.98 30.39
N GLU A 764 5.04 -2.08 30.31
CA GLU A 764 6.34 -2.28 30.94
C GLU A 764 6.24 -2.42 32.48
N TYR A 765 5.26 -1.75 33.11
CA TYR A 765 5.03 -1.85 34.54
C TYR A 765 4.58 -3.25 34.97
N ARG A 766 3.86 -3.99 34.11
CA ARG A 766 3.50 -5.38 34.40
C ARG A 766 4.74 -6.28 34.50
N VAL A 767 5.76 -6.00 33.69
CA VAL A 767 7.06 -6.67 33.76
C VAL A 767 7.81 -6.25 35.02
N ILE A 768 7.84 -4.96 35.34
CA ILE A 768 8.44 -4.44 36.58
C ILE A 768 7.87 -5.16 37.81
N GLU A 769 6.55 -5.28 37.89
CA GLU A 769 5.90 -5.97 39.01
C GLU A 769 6.23 -7.47 39.06
N ALA A 770 6.39 -8.13 37.91
CA ALA A 770 6.84 -9.52 37.86
C ALA A 770 8.28 -9.70 38.35
N VAL A 771 9.19 -8.76 38.04
CA VAL A 771 10.57 -8.77 38.55
C VAL A 771 10.58 -8.52 40.05
N LYS A 772 9.87 -7.50 40.56
CA LYS A 772 9.79 -7.20 41.99
C LYS A 772 9.23 -8.36 42.82
N LYS A 773 8.27 -9.12 42.27
CA LYS A 773 7.70 -10.31 42.91
C LYS A 773 8.60 -11.56 42.80
N GLY A 774 9.74 -11.46 42.12
CA GLY A 774 10.65 -12.59 41.90
C GLY A 774 10.09 -13.67 40.97
N ILE A 775 9.10 -13.32 40.13
CA ILE A 775 8.51 -14.22 39.13
C ILE A 775 9.48 -14.36 37.95
N ILE A 776 10.02 -13.23 37.45
CA ILE A 776 11.10 -13.23 36.47
C ILE A 776 12.43 -13.04 37.20
N LYS A 777 13.35 -13.99 37.02
CA LYS A 777 14.64 -14.03 37.73
C LYS A 777 15.83 -13.87 36.80
N LYS A 778 15.66 -14.16 35.51
CA LYS A 778 16.72 -13.93 34.51
C LYS A 778 17.03 -12.45 34.37
N PRO A 779 18.29 -12.08 34.08
CA PRO A 779 18.64 -10.67 33.83
C PRO A 779 17.85 -10.13 32.65
N ILE A 780 17.35 -8.90 32.79
CA ILE A 780 16.62 -8.18 31.76
C ILE A 780 17.38 -6.91 31.40
N VAL A 781 17.77 -6.78 30.14
CA VAL A 781 18.21 -5.50 29.56
C VAL A 781 16.99 -4.82 28.95
N ALA A 782 16.73 -3.57 29.31
CA ALA A 782 15.54 -2.88 28.84
C ALA A 782 15.79 -1.42 28.46
N TRP A 783 15.06 -0.96 27.45
CA TRP A 783 15.04 0.45 27.04
C TRP A 783 13.67 0.79 26.47
N ALA A 784 13.07 1.88 26.94
CA ALA A 784 11.88 2.49 26.34
C ALA A 784 12.31 3.68 25.46
N ILE A 785 11.96 3.63 24.17
CA ILE A 785 12.20 4.71 23.20
C ILE A 785 11.12 5.80 23.31
N GLY A 786 11.41 7.02 22.87
CA GLY A 786 10.52 8.19 22.91
C GLY A 786 10.84 9.19 24.01
N THR A 787 12.10 9.25 24.46
CA THR A 787 12.56 10.22 25.46
C THR A 787 12.57 11.66 24.94
N CYS A 788 12.53 11.87 23.62
CA CYS A 788 12.38 13.19 23.01
C CYS A 788 11.01 13.84 23.25
N ALA A 789 9.97 13.07 23.61
CA ALA A 789 8.60 13.58 23.74
C ALA A 789 8.48 14.77 24.72
N LYS A 790 9.22 14.74 25.84
CA LYS A 790 9.25 15.83 26.84
C LYS A 790 9.85 17.14 26.32
N MET A 791 10.60 17.09 25.21
CA MET A 791 11.26 18.24 24.63
C MET A 791 10.35 18.99 23.64
N PHE A 792 9.20 18.42 23.28
CA PHE A 792 8.22 19.06 22.41
C PHE A 792 7.27 19.93 23.22
N SER A 793 6.90 21.08 22.66
CA SER A 793 5.97 22.04 23.28
C SER A 793 4.50 21.59 23.21
N THR A 794 4.18 20.63 22.34
CA THR A 794 2.85 20.09 22.12
C THR A 794 2.90 18.57 22.10
N GLU A 795 1.77 17.92 22.40
CA GLU A 795 1.65 16.47 22.30
C GLU A 795 1.88 16.02 20.85
N VAL A 796 2.84 15.10 20.65
CA VAL A 796 3.15 14.51 19.34
C VAL A 796 2.74 13.04 19.37
N GLN A 797 1.79 12.67 18.52
CA GLN A 797 1.49 11.27 18.22
C GLN A 797 2.59 10.71 17.32
N PHE A 798 3.35 9.73 17.82
CA PHE A 798 4.34 9.02 17.02
C PHE A 798 3.68 8.01 16.07
N GLY A 799 4.45 7.42 15.15
CA GLY A 799 3.94 6.61 14.04
C GLY A 799 3.07 5.41 14.44
N HIS A 800 3.46 4.66 15.47
CA HIS A 800 2.65 3.54 15.97
C HIS A 800 1.41 4.05 16.71
N ALA A 801 0.30 3.33 16.58
CA ALA A 801 -0.99 3.77 17.11
C ALA A 801 -0.99 3.98 18.63
N GLY A 802 -0.28 3.11 19.36
CA GLY A 802 -0.18 3.18 20.82
C GLY A 802 0.86 4.18 21.36
N SER A 803 1.60 4.88 20.51
CA SER A 803 2.76 5.70 20.92
C SER A 803 2.40 7.15 21.21
N MET A 804 1.59 7.34 22.26
CA MET A 804 1.21 8.64 22.81
C MET A 804 1.05 8.49 24.32
N ALA A 805 1.72 9.35 25.09
CA ALA A 805 1.61 9.37 26.54
C ALA A 805 0.41 10.23 26.97
N ASN A 806 -0.54 9.66 27.70
CA ASN A 806 -1.67 10.41 28.27
C ASN A 806 -1.42 10.83 29.74
N SER A 807 -0.34 10.34 30.35
CA SER A 807 0.07 10.62 31.72
C SER A 807 1.59 10.55 31.87
N ASP A 808 2.14 11.11 32.95
CA ASP A 808 3.58 11.06 33.23
C ASP A 808 4.11 9.61 33.31
N SER A 809 3.30 8.69 33.83
CA SER A 809 3.65 7.26 33.91
C SER A 809 3.80 6.59 32.54
N GLU A 810 3.20 7.14 31.49
CA GLU A 810 3.31 6.62 30.14
C GLU A 810 4.53 7.16 29.38
N THR A 811 5.30 8.09 29.97
CA THR A 811 6.50 8.64 29.35
C THR A 811 7.65 7.62 29.34
N ALA A 812 8.48 7.65 28.30
CA ALA A 812 9.62 6.75 28.17
C ALA A 812 10.62 6.92 29.34
N ASP A 813 10.86 8.16 29.79
CA ASP A 813 11.75 8.46 30.91
C ASP A 813 11.26 7.88 32.24
N ALA A 814 9.96 8.01 32.53
CA ALA A 814 9.36 7.44 33.74
C ALA A 814 9.47 5.91 33.73
N LYS A 815 9.22 5.27 32.58
CA LYS A 815 9.37 3.83 32.40
C LYS A 815 10.83 3.38 32.58
N ASN A 816 11.79 4.05 31.94
CA ASN A 816 13.22 3.74 32.06
C ASN A 816 13.70 3.86 33.52
N THR A 817 13.27 4.91 34.22
CA THR A 817 13.56 5.10 35.65
C THR A 817 12.95 4.00 36.51
N ALA A 818 11.68 3.65 36.26
CA ALA A 818 10.99 2.60 36.99
C ALA A 818 11.60 1.21 36.75
N MET A 819 12.00 0.89 35.51
CA MET A 819 12.71 -0.35 35.17
C MET A 819 14.06 -0.42 35.88
N ARG A 820 14.86 0.67 35.85
CA ARG A 820 16.14 0.74 36.55
C ARG A 820 15.99 0.48 38.06
N ASN A 821 15.02 1.14 38.69
CA ASN A 821 14.73 0.97 40.12
C ASN A 821 14.25 -0.44 40.49
N ALA A 822 13.66 -1.18 39.53
CA ALA A 822 13.20 -2.54 39.71
C ALA A 822 14.31 -3.60 39.51
N GLY A 823 15.53 -3.19 39.14
CA GLY A 823 16.67 -4.08 38.94
C GLY A 823 16.93 -4.50 37.49
N PHE A 824 16.30 -3.85 36.52
CA PHE A 824 16.61 -4.04 35.10
C PHE A 824 17.93 -3.35 34.77
N ILE A 825 18.63 -3.86 33.76
CA ILE A 825 19.83 -3.23 33.22
C ILE A 825 19.37 -2.25 32.14
N VAL A 826 19.40 -0.95 32.44
CA VAL A 826 18.89 0.13 31.57
C VAL A 826 20.03 1.06 31.17
N PRO A 827 20.36 1.22 29.87
CA PRO A 827 21.39 2.16 29.42
C PRO A 827 20.95 3.62 29.60
N GLU A 828 21.87 4.59 29.48
CA GLU A 828 21.50 6.02 29.54
C GLU A 828 20.91 6.52 28.21
N THR A 829 21.38 5.98 27.09
CA THR A 829 20.81 6.23 25.76
C THR A 829 20.73 4.95 24.94
N PHE A 830 19.98 4.99 23.82
CA PHE A 830 19.87 3.83 22.93
C PHE A 830 21.23 3.43 22.32
N GLU A 831 22.14 4.39 22.11
CA GLU A 831 23.50 4.16 21.59
C GLU A 831 24.35 3.23 22.47
N GLU A 832 24.09 3.22 23.79
CA GLU A 832 24.85 2.43 24.76
C GLU A 832 24.26 1.02 24.96
N LEU A 833 23.11 0.73 24.35
CA LEU A 833 22.46 -0.58 24.42
C LEU A 833 23.38 -1.74 24.02
N PRO A 834 24.19 -1.66 22.94
CA PRO A 834 25.10 -2.74 22.56
C PRO A 834 26.15 -3.06 23.64
N ASP A 835 26.69 -2.05 24.32
CA ASP A 835 27.75 -2.23 25.32
C ASP A 835 27.21 -2.85 26.61
N VAL A 836 26.01 -2.42 27.01
CA VAL A 836 25.30 -2.99 28.17
C VAL A 836 24.91 -4.45 27.91
N LEU A 837 24.42 -4.77 26.70
CA LEU A 837 24.12 -6.15 26.29
C LEU A 837 25.36 -7.05 26.31
N ARG A 838 26.48 -6.55 25.77
CA ARG A 838 27.77 -7.27 25.79
C ARG A 838 28.18 -7.63 27.21
N THR A 839 28.17 -6.63 28.10
CA THR A 839 28.58 -6.79 29.49
C THR A 839 27.72 -7.81 30.22
N ALA A 840 26.39 -7.74 30.06
CA ALA A 840 25.45 -8.69 30.67
C ALA A 840 25.64 -10.12 30.14
N TYR A 841 25.90 -10.27 28.84
CA TYR A 841 26.17 -11.57 28.22
C TYR A 841 27.51 -12.17 28.70
N GLU A 842 28.59 -11.38 28.72
CA GLU A 842 29.92 -11.83 29.18
C GLU A 842 29.90 -12.27 30.65
N ASP A 843 29.14 -11.58 31.51
CA ASP A 843 28.94 -11.98 32.90
C ASP A 843 28.24 -13.35 33.03
N LEU A 844 27.23 -13.62 32.19
CA LEU A 844 26.55 -14.92 32.16
C LEU A 844 27.45 -16.04 31.64
N VAL A 845 28.33 -15.75 30.68
CA VAL A 845 29.35 -16.69 30.19
C VAL A 845 30.38 -16.97 31.30
N ALA A 846 30.86 -15.93 31.98
CA ALA A 846 31.82 -16.07 33.09
C ALA A 846 31.24 -16.89 34.26
N LYS A 847 29.93 -16.76 34.53
CA LYS A 847 29.20 -17.56 35.52
C LYS A 847 28.87 -18.99 35.06
N GLY A 848 29.21 -19.37 33.83
CA GLY A 848 28.91 -20.68 33.26
C GLY A 848 27.42 -20.93 32.97
N GLN A 849 26.59 -19.88 32.96
CA GLN A 849 25.16 -19.98 32.66
C GLN A 849 24.87 -20.04 31.15
N ILE A 850 25.78 -19.46 30.36
CA ILE A 850 25.83 -19.58 28.90
C ILE A 850 27.11 -20.31 28.53
N THR A 851 27.00 -21.31 27.66
CA THR A 851 28.15 -21.98 27.04
C THR A 851 28.08 -21.76 25.53
N PRO A 852 28.89 -20.83 24.98
CA PRO A 852 28.88 -20.54 23.56
C PRO A 852 29.15 -21.80 22.74
N GLN A 853 28.31 -22.04 21.74
CA GLN A 853 28.44 -23.18 20.85
C GLN A 853 29.33 -22.83 19.65
N SER A 854 29.92 -23.85 19.02
CA SER A 854 30.66 -23.67 17.77
C SER A 854 29.69 -23.26 16.65
N GLU A 855 30.10 -22.32 15.81
CA GLU A 855 29.27 -21.75 14.75
C GLU A 855 29.07 -22.77 13.61
N PRO A 856 27.85 -23.30 13.39
CA PRO A 856 27.61 -24.25 12.31
C PRO A 856 27.63 -23.55 10.95
N GLN A 857 28.08 -24.26 9.91
CA GLN A 857 27.98 -23.76 8.53
C GLN A 857 26.57 -23.99 8.00
N PRO A 858 25.83 -22.94 7.58
CA PRO A 858 24.51 -23.11 7.01
C PRO A 858 24.60 -23.73 5.61
N PRO A 859 23.58 -24.52 5.19
CA PRO A 859 23.46 -24.98 3.81
C PRO A 859 23.48 -23.80 2.83
N THR A 860 24.20 -23.96 1.71
CA THR A 860 24.27 -22.93 0.68
C THR A 860 23.01 -22.93 -0.18
N ILE A 861 22.40 -21.75 -0.32
CA ILE A 861 21.27 -21.51 -1.20
C ILE A 861 21.77 -20.71 -2.41
N PRO A 862 21.46 -21.13 -3.65
CA PRO A 862 21.83 -20.35 -4.83
C PRO A 862 21.25 -18.94 -4.77
N MET A 863 21.99 -17.98 -5.31
CA MET A 863 21.47 -16.63 -5.48
C MET A 863 20.33 -16.62 -6.50
N ASP A 864 19.25 -15.91 -6.19
CA ASP A 864 18.15 -15.72 -7.14
C ASP A 864 18.66 -15.07 -8.44
N TYR A 865 18.18 -15.57 -9.59
CA TYR A 865 18.61 -15.12 -10.90
C TYR A 865 18.37 -13.61 -11.10
N LYS A 866 17.20 -13.10 -10.69
CA LYS A 866 16.87 -11.68 -10.84
C LYS A 866 17.81 -10.82 -10.01
N TRP A 867 18.12 -11.26 -8.80
CA TRP A 867 19.06 -10.57 -7.92
C TRP A 867 20.49 -10.55 -8.48
N ALA A 868 20.98 -11.70 -8.96
CA ALA A 868 22.29 -11.78 -9.60
C ALA A 868 22.39 -10.90 -10.86
N GLN A 869 21.28 -10.80 -11.63
CA GLN A 869 21.20 -9.92 -12.80
C GLN A 869 21.21 -8.44 -12.39
N GLU A 870 20.47 -8.05 -11.35
CA GLU A 870 20.43 -6.67 -10.83
C GLU A 870 21.80 -6.23 -10.28
N LEU A 871 22.54 -7.12 -9.63
CA LEU A 871 23.91 -6.88 -9.19
C LEU A 871 24.94 -6.87 -10.33
N GLY A 872 24.55 -7.27 -11.55
CA GLY A 872 25.43 -7.37 -12.71
C GLY A 872 26.44 -8.53 -12.64
N LEU A 873 26.20 -9.51 -11.77
CA LEU A 873 27.06 -10.70 -11.59
C LEU A 873 26.89 -11.69 -12.75
N ILE A 874 25.71 -11.70 -13.36
CA ILE A 874 25.39 -12.56 -14.51
C ILE A 874 24.84 -11.72 -15.66
N ARG A 875 25.02 -12.21 -16.88
CA ARG A 875 24.42 -11.65 -18.09
C ARG A 875 23.68 -12.77 -18.81
N LYS A 876 22.40 -12.52 -19.12
CA LYS A 876 21.62 -13.39 -20.00
C LYS A 876 21.27 -12.60 -21.26
N PRO A 877 21.59 -13.11 -22.46
CA PRO A 877 21.18 -12.44 -23.69
C PRO A 877 19.65 -12.39 -23.75
N ALA A 878 19.11 -11.24 -24.16
CA ALA A 878 17.68 -11.11 -24.38
C ALA A 878 17.24 -12.06 -25.51
N ALA A 879 16.24 -12.88 -25.26
CA ALA A 879 15.71 -13.81 -26.25
C ALA A 879 14.86 -13.10 -27.33
N PHE A 880 14.38 -11.89 -27.03
CA PHE A 880 13.48 -11.11 -27.88
C PHE A 880 13.95 -9.67 -27.98
N ILE A 881 13.75 -9.06 -29.15
CA ILE A 881 13.97 -7.65 -29.40
C ILE A 881 12.65 -7.08 -29.91
N SER A 882 12.08 -6.11 -29.19
CA SER A 882 10.94 -5.30 -29.64
C SER A 882 11.36 -3.85 -29.71
N THR A 883 10.89 -3.13 -30.73
CA THR A 883 11.29 -1.73 -30.97
C THR A 883 10.13 -0.80 -31.31
N ILE A 884 8.89 -1.28 -31.24
CA ILE A 884 7.70 -0.51 -31.65
C ILE A 884 6.97 0.13 -30.48
N SER A 885 7.03 -0.48 -29.30
CA SER A 885 6.38 0.01 -28.07
C SER A 885 7.20 -0.34 -26.84
N ASP A 886 7.06 0.46 -25.78
CA ASP A 886 7.60 0.17 -24.46
C ASP A 886 6.55 0.51 -23.38
N GLU A 887 6.06 -0.53 -22.71
CA GLU A 887 5.03 -0.46 -21.67
C GLU A 887 5.62 -0.51 -20.24
N ARG A 888 6.94 -0.64 -20.09
CA ARG A 888 7.58 -0.87 -18.79
C ARG A 888 7.77 0.41 -17.98
N GLY A 889 7.66 1.57 -18.64
CA GLY A 889 7.81 2.90 -18.04
C GLY A 889 6.57 3.36 -17.26
N GLN A 890 6.59 4.62 -16.82
CA GLN A 890 5.44 5.26 -16.17
C GLN A 890 4.27 5.48 -17.14
N GLU A 891 4.58 5.67 -18.42
CA GLU A 891 3.61 5.79 -19.51
C GLU A 891 4.00 4.85 -20.64
N LEU A 892 2.99 4.39 -21.39
CA LEU A 892 3.17 3.65 -22.63
C LEU A 892 3.84 4.55 -23.66
N LEU A 893 4.88 4.02 -24.31
CA LEU A 893 5.57 4.68 -25.41
C LEU A 893 5.26 3.97 -26.73
N TYR A 894 4.88 4.72 -27.77
CA TYR A 894 4.85 4.26 -29.15
C TYR A 894 6.04 4.87 -29.91
N ASN A 895 7.03 4.02 -30.22
CA ASN A 895 8.31 4.43 -30.81
C ASN A 895 8.92 5.67 -30.12
N GLY A 896 8.94 5.66 -28.79
CA GLY A 896 9.47 6.74 -27.96
C GLY A 896 8.54 7.93 -27.70
N MET A 897 7.41 8.05 -28.42
CA MET A 897 6.39 9.06 -28.14
C MET A 897 5.47 8.57 -27.02
N LYS A 898 5.25 9.40 -26.00
CA LYS A 898 4.33 9.07 -24.91
C LYS A 898 2.90 9.00 -25.41
N ILE A 899 2.12 8.08 -24.85
CA ILE A 899 0.70 7.97 -25.18
C ILE A 899 -0.05 9.28 -24.91
N SER A 900 0.34 10.05 -23.89
CA SER A 900 -0.20 11.38 -23.60
C SER A 900 0.05 12.37 -24.74
N ASP A 901 1.27 12.39 -25.30
CA ASP A 901 1.65 13.23 -26.43
C ASP A 901 0.95 12.81 -27.73
N VAL A 902 0.72 11.50 -27.94
CA VAL A 902 -0.08 10.99 -29.08
C VAL A 902 -1.47 11.62 -29.12
N PHE A 903 -2.15 11.72 -27.97
CA PHE A 903 -3.47 12.35 -27.88
C PHE A 903 -3.39 13.88 -27.92
N LYS A 904 -2.41 14.48 -27.23
CA LYS A 904 -2.21 15.94 -27.20
C LYS A 904 -1.97 16.52 -28.59
N GLU A 905 -1.28 15.78 -29.45
CA GLU A 905 -0.93 16.22 -30.79
C GLU A 905 -1.90 15.73 -31.88
N GLU A 906 -3.01 15.08 -31.50
CA GLU A 906 -4.13 14.67 -32.37
C GLU A 906 -3.69 13.88 -33.62
N ILE A 907 -2.65 13.05 -33.52
CA ILE A 907 -2.04 12.39 -34.70
C ILE A 907 -2.92 11.30 -35.34
N GLY A 908 -4.02 10.91 -34.70
CA GLY A 908 -5.02 9.96 -35.22
C GLY A 908 -4.53 8.52 -35.36
N ILE A 909 -5.37 7.65 -35.93
CA ILE A 909 -5.04 6.23 -36.13
C ILE A 909 -3.92 6.11 -37.18
N GLY A 910 -3.93 6.96 -38.20
CA GLY A 910 -2.85 7.01 -39.19
C GLY A 910 -1.49 7.35 -38.57
N GLY A 911 -1.45 8.28 -37.60
CA GLY A 911 -0.23 8.62 -36.86
C GLY A 911 0.23 7.52 -35.92
N VAL A 912 -0.68 6.82 -35.25
CA VAL A 912 -0.33 5.65 -34.42
C VAL A 912 0.24 4.51 -35.29
N MET A 913 -0.39 4.21 -36.43
CA MET A 913 0.17 3.26 -37.41
C MET A 913 1.55 3.70 -37.88
N SER A 914 1.74 5.00 -38.09
CA SER A 914 3.04 5.55 -38.46
C SER A 914 4.13 5.23 -37.44
N LEU A 915 3.85 5.42 -36.16
CA LEU A 915 4.80 5.14 -35.08
C LEU A 915 5.05 3.64 -34.92
N LEU A 916 4.01 2.80 -35.00
CA LEU A 916 4.12 1.37 -34.72
C LEU A 916 4.68 0.56 -35.91
N TRP A 917 4.23 0.84 -37.13
CA TRP A 917 4.61 0.06 -38.31
C TRP A 917 5.89 0.58 -38.93
N PHE A 918 6.01 1.91 -39.05
CA PHE A 918 7.14 2.54 -39.74
C PHE A 918 8.21 3.06 -38.79
N LYS A 919 7.92 3.16 -37.48
CA LYS A 919 8.82 3.76 -36.49
C LYS A 919 9.24 5.19 -36.86
N ARG A 920 8.34 5.92 -37.49
CA ARG A 920 8.51 7.31 -37.91
C ARG A 920 7.27 8.10 -37.58
N ARG A 921 7.41 9.42 -37.50
CA ARG A 921 6.28 10.34 -37.49
C ARG A 921 6.06 10.84 -38.92
N LEU A 922 5.12 10.22 -39.63
CA LEU A 922 4.78 10.60 -40.99
C LEU A 922 4.08 11.97 -41.02
N PRO A 923 4.18 12.69 -42.15
CA PRO A 923 3.42 13.93 -42.36
C PRO A 923 1.90 13.69 -42.25
N ASN A 924 1.15 14.74 -41.87
CA ASN A 924 -0.30 14.63 -41.65
C ASN A 924 -1.06 14.12 -42.89
N TYR A 925 -0.66 14.50 -44.11
CA TYR A 925 -1.30 14.00 -45.34
C TYR A 925 -1.11 12.49 -45.52
N ALA A 926 0.06 11.96 -45.11
CA ALA A 926 0.37 10.54 -45.20
C ALA A 926 -0.41 9.75 -44.14
N CYS A 927 -0.47 10.25 -42.90
CA CYS A 927 -1.35 9.70 -41.86
C CYS A 927 -2.81 9.68 -42.32
N LYS A 928 -3.28 10.77 -42.93
CA LYS A 928 -4.65 10.86 -43.44
C LYS A 928 -4.92 9.89 -44.59
N PHE A 929 -3.95 9.71 -45.49
CA PHE A 929 -4.05 8.71 -46.55
C PHE A 929 -4.20 7.28 -45.98
N LEU A 930 -3.42 6.92 -44.97
CA LEU A 930 -3.53 5.60 -44.32
C LEU A 930 -4.94 5.37 -43.76
N GLU A 931 -5.55 6.38 -43.14
CA GLU A 931 -6.93 6.32 -42.66
C GLU A 931 -7.94 6.17 -43.81
N ILE A 932 -7.76 6.92 -44.91
CA ILE A 932 -8.60 6.79 -46.11
C ILE A 932 -8.51 5.36 -46.68
N ALA A 933 -7.30 4.82 -46.78
CA ALA A 933 -7.10 3.46 -47.26
C ALA A 933 -7.80 2.40 -46.38
N LEU A 934 -7.75 2.57 -45.05
CA LEU A 934 -8.51 1.71 -44.12
C LEU A 934 -10.02 1.81 -44.33
N GLN A 935 -10.54 3.03 -44.52
CA GLN A 935 -11.98 3.25 -44.73
C GLN A 935 -12.46 2.62 -46.04
N LEU A 936 -11.68 2.73 -47.12
CA LEU A 936 -12.05 2.18 -48.43
C LEU A 936 -11.92 0.66 -48.49
N THR A 937 -11.06 0.07 -47.66
CA THR A 937 -10.88 -1.38 -47.57
C THR A 937 -11.70 -2.04 -46.46
N ALA A 938 -12.51 -1.26 -45.71
CA ALA A 938 -13.24 -1.74 -44.54
C ALA A 938 -14.15 -2.94 -44.84
N ASP A 939 -15.00 -2.85 -45.87
CA ASP A 939 -15.86 -3.94 -46.30
C ASP A 939 -16.19 -3.91 -47.82
N HIS A 940 -16.62 -5.05 -48.37
CA HIS A 940 -17.03 -5.18 -49.78
C HIS A 940 -18.19 -6.19 -49.94
N GLY A 941 -18.99 -6.34 -48.88
CA GLY A 941 -20.16 -7.20 -48.86
C GLY A 941 -19.85 -8.67 -48.56
N PRO A 942 -20.90 -9.47 -48.31
CA PRO A 942 -20.79 -10.81 -47.72
C PRO A 942 -20.32 -11.90 -48.68
N ALA A 943 -20.26 -11.61 -49.99
CA ALA A 943 -19.98 -12.60 -51.02
C ALA A 943 -18.48 -12.87 -51.24
N VAL A 944 -17.60 -12.04 -50.66
CA VAL A 944 -16.16 -12.26 -50.76
C VAL A 944 -15.73 -13.37 -49.79
N SER A 945 -14.70 -14.14 -50.16
CA SER A 945 -14.28 -15.36 -49.47
C SER A 945 -14.16 -15.18 -47.95
N GLY A 946 -13.51 -14.10 -47.48
CA GLY A 946 -13.31 -13.88 -46.05
C GLY A 946 -14.58 -13.48 -45.30
N ALA A 947 -15.48 -12.70 -45.92
CA ALA A 947 -16.75 -12.33 -45.31
C ALA A 947 -17.66 -13.57 -45.20
N MET A 948 -17.74 -14.38 -46.25
CA MET A 948 -18.49 -15.63 -46.26
C MET A 948 -17.99 -16.60 -45.18
N ASN A 949 -16.68 -16.80 -45.06
CA ASN A 949 -16.10 -17.65 -44.02
C ASN A 949 -16.41 -17.13 -42.60
N THR A 950 -16.33 -15.81 -42.40
CA THR A 950 -16.69 -15.19 -41.11
C THR A 950 -18.16 -15.44 -40.78
N ILE A 951 -19.06 -15.26 -41.75
CA ILE A 951 -20.49 -15.48 -41.61
C ILE A 951 -20.81 -16.94 -41.29
N VAL A 952 -20.25 -17.89 -42.04
CA VAL A 952 -20.46 -19.33 -41.83
C VAL A 952 -19.99 -19.74 -40.44
N THR A 953 -18.83 -19.25 -40.00
CA THR A 953 -18.27 -19.56 -38.68
C THR A 953 -19.07 -18.92 -37.54
N ALA A 954 -19.57 -17.69 -37.73
CA ALA A 954 -20.45 -17.02 -36.78
C ALA A 954 -21.78 -17.79 -36.59
N ARG A 955 -22.36 -18.25 -37.71
CA ARG A 955 -23.57 -19.09 -37.78
C ARG A 955 -23.35 -20.48 -37.18
N ALA A 956 -22.11 -20.99 -37.17
CA ALA A 956 -21.74 -22.22 -36.49
C ALA A 956 -21.61 -22.08 -34.96
N GLY A 957 -22.01 -20.93 -34.38
CA GLY A 957 -22.04 -20.72 -32.93
C GLY A 957 -20.70 -20.31 -32.33
N LYS A 958 -19.66 -20.09 -33.13
CA LYS A 958 -18.33 -19.67 -32.64
C LYS A 958 -18.32 -18.23 -32.12
N ASP A 959 -17.27 -17.90 -31.38
CA ASP A 959 -16.98 -16.56 -30.85
C ASP A 959 -16.40 -15.63 -31.93
N LEU A 960 -16.31 -14.33 -31.60
CA LEU A 960 -15.84 -13.26 -32.48
C LEU A 960 -14.47 -13.57 -33.07
N ILE A 961 -13.52 -14.00 -32.23
CA ILE A 961 -12.12 -14.19 -32.63
C ILE A 961 -12.02 -15.38 -33.58
N SER A 962 -12.65 -16.50 -33.24
CA SER A 962 -12.70 -17.67 -34.12
C SER A 962 -13.28 -17.35 -35.50
N ALA A 963 -14.39 -16.61 -35.55
CA ALA A 963 -15.06 -16.25 -36.80
C ALA A 963 -14.22 -15.26 -37.63
N LEU A 964 -13.66 -14.24 -36.99
CA LEU A 964 -12.78 -13.27 -37.63
C LEU A 964 -11.54 -13.96 -38.21
N CYS A 965 -10.84 -14.79 -37.43
CA CYS A 965 -9.67 -15.54 -37.90
C CYS A 965 -10.02 -16.44 -39.09
N SER A 966 -11.18 -17.12 -39.08
CA SER A 966 -11.62 -17.93 -40.21
C SER A 966 -11.79 -17.12 -41.50
N GLY A 967 -12.23 -15.86 -41.41
CA GLY A 967 -12.30 -14.96 -42.55
C GLY A 967 -10.94 -14.43 -42.97
N LEU A 968 -10.12 -13.97 -42.02
CA LEU A 968 -8.80 -13.39 -42.27
C LEU A 968 -7.83 -14.41 -42.91
N LEU A 969 -7.93 -15.69 -42.56
CA LEU A 969 -7.12 -16.76 -43.16
C LEU A 969 -7.41 -16.99 -44.66
N THR A 970 -8.44 -16.37 -45.22
CA THR A 970 -8.67 -16.36 -46.67
C THR A 970 -7.89 -15.27 -47.41
N ILE A 971 -7.34 -14.29 -46.68
CA ILE A 971 -6.59 -13.17 -47.26
C ILE A 971 -5.20 -13.68 -47.67
N GLY A 972 -4.83 -13.46 -48.93
CA GLY A 972 -3.58 -13.91 -49.55
C GLY A 972 -3.59 -13.61 -51.06
N ASP A 973 -2.85 -14.38 -51.86
CA ASP A 973 -2.59 -14.08 -53.27
C ASP A 973 -3.85 -13.88 -54.13
N ARG A 974 -4.91 -14.67 -53.89
CA ARG A 974 -6.16 -14.61 -54.68
C ARG A 974 -7.20 -13.63 -54.13
N PHE A 975 -7.17 -13.34 -52.83
CA PHE A 975 -8.12 -12.46 -52.16
C PHE A 975 -7.35 -11.49 -51.26
N GLY A 976 -7.28 -10.22 -51.66
CA GLY A 976 -6.52 -9.17 -50.93
C GLY A 976 -5.09 -8.95 -51.40
N GLY A 977 -4.46 -9.89 -52.12
CA GLY A 977 -3.09 -9.74 -52.66
C GLY A 977 -2.94 -8.79 -53.86
N ALA A 978 -4.03 -8.20 -54.35
CA ALA A 978 -4.00 -7.32 -55.52
C ALA A 978 -3.24 -6.00 -55.26
N LEU A 979 -3.27 -5.49 -54.02
CA LEU A 979 -2.56 -4.26 -53.65
C LEU A 979 -1.05 -4.44 -53.77
N ASP A 980 -0.51 -5.51 -53.16
CA ASP A 980 0.92 -5.79 -53.14
C ASP A 980 1.45 -6.13 -54.54
N GLY A 981 0.68 -6.91 -55.31
CA GLY A 981 0.99 -7.23 -56.70
C GLY A 981 1.00 -6.00 -57.62
N ALA A 982 0.06 -5.06 -57.43
CA ALA A 982 0.02 -3.83 -58.22
C ALA A 982 1.18 -2.91 -57.87
N ALA A 983 1.48 -2.76 -56.58
CA ALA A 983 2.57 -1.93 -56.10
C ALA A 983 3.94 -2.42 -56.61
N THR A 984 4.14 -3.74 -56.61
CA THR A 984 5.36 -4.37 -57.13
C THR A 984 5.54 -4.11 -58.63
N GLU A 985 4.50 -4.35 -59.43
CA GLU A 985 4.60 -4.23 -60.88
C GLU A 985 4.67 -2.78 -61.36
N PHE A 986 3.94 -1.85 -60.73
CA PHE A 986 4.06 -0.41 -61.04
C PHE A 986 5.42 0.15 -60.64
N THR A 987 5.93 -0.22 -59.46
CA THR A 987 7.29 0.16 -59.04
C THR A 987 8.34 -0.35 -60.02
N ARG A 988 8.24 -1.62 -60.45
CA ARG A 988 9.14 -2.21 -61.46
C ARG A 988 9.08 -1.45 -62.79
N GLY A 989 7.88 -1.08 -63.25
CA GLY A 989 7.69 -0.32 -64.48
C GLY A 989 8.39 1.04 -64.45
N VAL A 990 8.21 1.78 -63.34
CA VAL A 990 8.85 3.09 -63.11
C VAL A 990 10.38 2.96 -63.02
N GLU A 991 10.88 2.03 -62.21
CA GLU A 991 12.33 1.88 -61.96
C GLU A 991 13.10 1.30 -63.16
N SER A 992 12.43 0.50 -64.00
CA SER A 992 13.03 -0.01 -65.24
C SER A 992 13.06 1.04 -66.37
N GLY A 993 12.51 2.23 -66.14
CA GLY A 993 12.43 3.30 -67.14
C GLY A 993 11.54 2.98 -68.35
N LEU A 994 10.67 1.96 -68.24
CA LEU A 994 9.76 1.58 -69.32
C LEU A 994 8.64 2.61 -69.43
N SER A 995 8.31 3.09 -70.63
CA SER A 995 7.08 3.86 -70.81
C SER A 995 5.84 3.00 -70.47
N PRO A 996 4.70 3.59 -70.07
CA PRO A 996 3.49 2.82 -69.77
C PRO A 996 3.05 1.87 -70.90
N ARG A 997 3.30 2.25 -72.17
CA ARG A 997 3.00 1.41 -73.34
C ARG A 997 3.95 0.21 -73.43
N GLU A 998 5.25 0.41 -73.25
CA GLU A 998 6.24 -0.69 -73.24
C GLU A 998 6.00 -1.66 -72.09
N PHE A 999 5.62 -1.14 -70.92
CA PHE A 999 5.25 -1.97 -69.77
C PHE A 999 4.03 -2.84 -70.07
N VAL A 1000 2.93 -2.28 -70.60
CA VAL A 1000 1.73 -3.03 -70.99
C VAL A 1000 2.06 -4.12 -72.02
N ASP A 1001 2.90 -3.80 -73.01
CA ASP A 1001 3.31 -4.77 -74.03
C ASP A 1001 4.23 -5.86 -73.47
N SER A 1002 5.08 -5.54 -72.48
CA SER A 1002 5.90 -6.52 -71.76
C SER A 1002 5.04 -7.54 -70.99
N MET A 1003 4.01 -7.07 -70.29
CA MET A 1003 3.09 -7.93 -69.53
C MET A 1003 2.28 -8.83 -70.46
N ARG A 1004 1.84 -8.29 -71.60
CA ARG A 1004 1.17 -9.05 -72.66
C ARG A 1004 2.08 -10.14 -73.23
N LYS A 1005 3.35 -9.82 -73.55
CA LYS A 1005 4.32 -10.81 -74.06
C LYS A 1005 4.57 -11.95 -73.09
N GLN A 1006 4.52 -11.65 -71.79
CA GLN A 1006 4.64 -12.65 -70.71
C GLN A 1006 3.33 -13.41 -70.42
N ASN A 1007 2.25 -13.10 -71.14
CA ASN A 1007 0.90 -13.64 -70.91
C ASN A 1007 0.38 -13.42 -69.47
N ARG A 1008 0.71 -12.26 -68.88
CA ARG A 1008 0.29 -11.86 -67.53
C ARG A 1008 -0.67 -10.68 -67.59
N LEU A 1009 -1.72 -10.73 -66.78
CA LEU A 1009 -2.57 -9.57 -66.52
C LEU A 1009 -1.84 -8.59 -65.60
N ILE A 1010 -2.16 -7.30 -65.73
CA ILE A 1010 -1.58 -6.24 -64.90
C ILE A 1010 -2.39 -6.17 -63.60
N PRO A 1011 -1.79 -6.46 -62.43
CA PRO A 1011 -2.50 -6.32 -61.16
C PRO A 1011 -2.91 -4.86 -60.93
N GLY A 1012 -4.08 -4.64 -60.33
CA GLY A 1012 -4.62 -3.30 -60.13
C GLY A 1012 -5.31 -2.68 -61.35
N ILE A 1013 -5.32 -3.35 -62.50
CA ILE A 1013 -6.04 -2.90 -63.71
C ILE A 1013 -7.22 -3.83 -64.03
N GLY A 1014 -8.39 -3.23 -64.23
CA GLY A 1014 -9.60 -3.91 -64.65
C GLY A 1014 -10.69 -3.93 -63.59
N HIS A 1015 -11.92 -3.74 -64.05
CA HIS A 1015 -13.11 -3.82 -63.22
C HIS A 1015 -14.24 -4.57 -63.95
N LYS A 1016 -15.11 -5.26 -63.19
CA LYS A 1016 -16.24 -6.04 -63.75
C LYS A 1016 -17.37 -5.17 -64.32
N ILE A 1017 -17.72 -4.10 -63.60
CA ILE A 1017 -18.86 -3.19 -63.92
C ILE A 1017 -18.41 -1.78 -64.36
N LYS A 1018 -17.52 -1.15 -63.59
CA LYS A 1018 -16.98 0.20 -63.83
C LYS A 1018 -16.11 0.27 -65.09
N SER A 1019 -16.07 1.45 -65.69
CA SER A 1019 -15.37 1.75 -66.94
C SER A 1019 -14.95 3.23 -66.99
N LYS A 1020 -14.27 3.67 -68.05
CA LYS A 1020 -13.83 5.08 -68.17
C LYS A 1020 -14.99 6.07 -68.15
N THR A 1021 -16.15 5.67 -68.68
CA THR A 1021 -17.38 6.47 -68.71
C THR A 1021 -18.24 6.34 -67.45
N ASN A 1022 -17.97 5.34 -66.60
CA ASN A 1022 -18.61 5.12 -65.30
C ASN A 1022 -17.51 4.81 -64.26
N PRO A 1023 -16.82 5.84 -63.73
CA PRO A 1023 -15.66 5.64 -62.88
C PRO A 1023 -16.01 5.00 -61.53
N ASP A 1024 -15.02 4.34 -60.93
CA ASP A 1024 -15.09 3.91 -59.53
C ASP A 1024 -14.82 5.12 -58.64
N LEU A 1025 -15.85 5.59 -57.92
CA LEU A 1025 -15.75 6.77 -57.07
C LEU A 1025 -14.69 6.61 -55.95
N ARG A 1026 -14.38 5.38 -55.54
CA ARG A 1026 -13.32 5.14 -54.55
C ARG A 1026 -11.93 5.47 -55.12
N VAL A 1027 -11.72 5.15 -56.39
CA VAL A 1027 -10.49 5.48 -57.13
C VAL A 1027 -10.38 6.99 -57.29
N GLU A 1028 -11.47 7.66 -57.68
CA GLU A 1028 -11.50 9.12 -57.80
C GLU A 1028 -11.14 9.81 -56.48
N LEU A 1029 -11.71 9.36 -55.35
CA LEU A 1029 -11.40 9.92 -54.02
C LEU A 1029 -9.91 9.80 -53.66
N VAL A 1030 -9.28 8.65 -53.90
CA VAL A 1030 -7.85 8.46 -53.61
C VAL A 1030 -7.00 9.29 -54.56
N LYS A 1031 -7.31 9.25 -55.85
CA LYS A 1031 -6.60 10.00 -56.89
C LYS A 1031 -6.61 11.50 -56.60
N ASP A 1032 -7.78 12.07 -56.33
CA ASP A 1032 -7.93 13.50 -56.03
C ASP A 1032 -7.20 13.88 -54.74
N PHE A 1033 -7.23 13.01 -53.72
CA PHE A 1033 -6.48 13.23 -52.49
C PHE A 1033 -4.97 13.24 -52.73
N VAL A 1034 -4.45 12.27 -53.48
CA VAL A 1034 -3.01 12.14 -53.76
C VAL A 1034 -2.51 13.32 -54.58
N ILE A 1035 -3.16 13.63 -55.71
CA ILE A 1035 -2.76 14.75 -56.59
C ILE A 1035 -2.78 16.08 -55.84
N LYS A 1036 -3.74 16.28 -54.94
CA LYS A 1036 -3.87 17.53 -54.19
C LYS A 1036 -2.84 17.68 -53.06
N ASN A 1037 -2.48 16.60 -52.37
CA ASN A 1037 -1.77 16.69 -51.08
C ASN A 1037 -0.35 16.10 -51.10
N PHE A 1038 -0.02 15.22 -52.04
CA PHE A 1038 1.30 14.57 -52.06
C PHE A 1038 2.34 15.49 -52.73
N PRO A 1039 3.57 15.59 -52.19
CA PRO A 1039 4.64 16.36 -52.82
C PRO A 1039 5.06 15.84 -54.21
N SER A 1040 4.91 14.53 -54.43
CA SER A 1040 5.17 13.87 -55.71
C SER A 1040 4.23 12.66 -55.83
N HIS A 1041 3.79 12.37 -57.05
CA HIS A 1041 2.83 11.31 -57.36
C HIS A 1041 3.24 10.56 -58.64
N ALA A 1042 4.54 10.32 -58.80
CA ALA A 1042 5.13 9.75 -60.01
C ALA A 1042 4.64 8.32 -60.30
N THR A 1043 4.43 7.51 -59.27
CA THR A 1043 3.90 6.14 -59.42
C THR A 1043 2.42 6.18 -59.78
N MET A 1044 1.65 7.09 -59.17
CA MET A 1044 0.26 7.35 -59.54
C MET A 1044 0.13 7.80 -61.00
N ASP A 1045 0.95 8.76 -61.44
CA ASP A 1045 0.96 9.25 -62.84
C ASP A 1045 1.29 8.12 -63.81
N TYR A 1046 2.26 7.26 -63.44
CA TYR A 1046 2.60 6.08 -64.21
C TYR A 1046 1.43 5.11 -64.33
N ALA A 1047 0.76 4.80 -63.22
CA ALA A 1047 -0.40 3.92 -63.18
C ALA A 1047 -1.58 4.47 -64.02
N LEU A 1048 -1.85 5.78 -63.97
CA LEU A 1048 -2.83 6.46 -64.83
C LEU A 1048 -2.41 6.44 -66.32
N GLY A 1049 -1.11 6.54 -66.59
CA GLY A 1049 -0.54 6.33 -67.93
C GLY A 1049 -0.81 4.90 -68.45
N VAL A 1050 -0.63 3.89 -67.60
CA VAL A 1050 -0.94 2.48 -67.91
C VAL A 1050 -2.44 2.32 -68.16
N GLU A 1051 -3.29 2.89 -67.32
CA GLU A 1051 -4.75 2.92 -67.51
C GLU A 1051 -5.14 3.52 -68.86
N ASN A 1052 -4.54 4.64 -69.28
CA ASN A 1052 -4.84 5.24 -70.57
C ASN A 1052 -4.53 4.30 -71.75
N VAL A 1053 -3.45 3.51 -71.64
CA VAL A 1053 -3.11 2.49 -72.64
C VAL A 1053 -4.09 1.32 -72.58
N THR A 1054 -4.47 0.83 -71.40
CA THR A 1054 -5.34 -0.35 -71.27
C THR A 1054 -6.82 -0.05 -71.56
N SER A 1055 -7.33 1.10 -71.10
CA SER A 1055 -8.71 1.54 -71.35
C SER A 1055 -8.99 1.78 -72.84
N SER A 1056 -7.97 2.17 -73.62
CA SER A 1056 -8.08 2.25 -75.08
C SER A 1056 -8.32 0.91 -75.76
N LYS A 1057 -7.95 -0.21 -75.11
CA LYS A 1057 -8.20 -1.58 -75.61
C LYS A 1057 -9.58 -2.10 -75.20
N LYS A 1058 -10.03 -1.79 -73.98
CA LYS A 1058 -11.37 -2.11 -73.48
C LYS A 1058 -11.73 -1.13 -72.36
N ASP A 1059 -12.91 -0.52 -72.47
CA ASP A 1059 -13.33 0.58 -71.58
C ASP A 1059 -13.36 0.21 -70.08
N SER A 1060 -13.50 -1.07 -69.76
CA SER A 1060 -13.52 -1.60 -68.39
C SER A 1060 -12.12 -1.89 -67.80
N LEU A 1061 -11.04 -1.70 -68.56
CA LEU A 1061 -9.65 -1.89 -68.12
C LEU A 1061 -9.09 -0.61 -67.49
N ILE A 1062 -9.81 -0.10 -66.50
CA ILE A 1062 -9.48 1.07 -65.67
C ILE A 1062 -8.61 0.71 -64.47
N LEU A 1063 -7.95 1.70 -63.87
CA LEU A 1063 -7.28 1.53 -62.58
C LEU A 1063 -8.34 1.22 -61.50
N ASN A 1064 -8.19 0.12 -60.78
CA ASN A 1064 -9.10 -0.24 -59.70
C ASN A 1064 -8.61 0.32 -58.34
N VAL A 1065 -9.44 0.22 -57.30
CA VAL A 1065 -9.12 0.78 -55.98
C VAL A 1065 -7.87 0.16 -55.37
N ASP A 1066 -7.62 -1.14 -55.60
CA ASP A 1066 -6.42 -1.83 -55.10
C ASP A 1066 -5.16 -1.28 -55.77
N GLY A 1067 -5.18 -1.09 -57.10
CA GLY A 1067 -4.09 -0.50 -57.87
C GLY A 1067 -3.86 0.97 -57.54
N CYS A 1068 -4.93 1.72 -57.25
CA CYS A 1068 -4.85 3.14 -56.87
C CYS A 1068 -4.25 3.32 -55.47
N ILE A 1069 -4.70 2.55 -54.46
CA ILE A 1069 -4.11 2.56 -53.11
C ILE A 1069 -2.65 2.10 -53.17
N ALA A 1070 -2.34 1.08 -53.96
CA ALA A 1070 -0.98 0.59 -54.16
C ALA A 1070 -0.04 1.65 -54.73
N ALA A 1071 -0.42 2.32 -55.82
CA ALA A 1071 0.37 3.38 -56.43
C ALA A 1071 0.57 4.57 -55.46
N ALA A 1072 -0.50 4.98 -54.76
CA ALA A 1072 -0.46 6.03 -53.76
C ALA A 1072 0.46 5.69 -52.57
N PHE A 1073 0.45 4.43 -52.11
CA PHE A 1073 1.30 3.98 -51.01
C PHE A 1073 2.78 3.93 -51.43
N CYS A 1074 3.07 3.52 -52.67
CA CYS A 1074 4.43 3.61 -53.22
C CYS A 1074 4.93 5.06 -53.24
N ASP A 1075 4.10 6.00 -53.69
CA ASP A 1075 4.45 7.41 -53.67
C ASP A 1075 4.63 7.91 -52.24
N LEU A 1076 3.77 7.53 -51.28
CA LEU A 1076 3.94 7.87 -49.87
C LEU A 1076 5.31 7.47 -49.33
N LEU A 1077 5.73 6.23 -49.57
CA LEU A 1077 7.04 5.75 -49.10
C LEU A 1077 8.19 6.53 -49.76
N LYS A 1078 8.07 6.87 -51.04
CA LYS A 1078 9.13 7.56 -51.79
C LYS A 1078 9.18 9.07 -51.54
N CYS A 1079 8.04 9.73 -51.30
CA CYS A 1079 7.95 11.19 -51.26
C CYS A 1079 7.64 11.79 -49.88
N SER A 1080 7.37 10.97 -48.86
CA SER A 1080 7.09 11.47 -47.50
C SER A 1080 8.29 12.12 -46.82
N GLY A 1081 9.50 11.89 -47.32
CA GLY A 1081 10.75 12.33 -46.69
C GLY A 1081 11.11 11.54 -45.42
N ALA A 1082 10.33 10.51 -45.08
CA ALA A 1082 10.53 9.69 -43.89
C ALA A 1082 11.36 8.41 -44.13
N PHE A 1083 11.56 8.03 -45.39
CA PHE A 1083 12.26 6.81 -45.80
C PHE A 1083 13.30 7.11 -46.88
N ASN A 1084 14.42 6.40 -46.83
CA ASN A 1084 15.30 6.27 -48.00
C ASN A 1084 14.79 5.19 -48.97
N GLU A 1085 15.41 5.06 -50.14
CA GLU A 1085 14.97 4.08 -51.15
C GLU A 1085 15.05 2.62 -50.70
N GLU A 1086 16.03 2.28 -49.86
CA GLU A 1086 16.22 0.94 -49.33
C GLU A 1086 15.13 0.60 -48.30
N GLU A 1087 14.89 1.50 -47.34
CA GLU A 1087 13.81 1.39 -46.36
C GLU A 1087 12.44 1.29 -47.05
N ALA A 1088 12.18 2.12 -48.06
CA ALA A 1088 10.94 2.08 -48.83
C ALA A 1088 10.76 0.72 -49.54
N ARG A 1089 11.82 0.19 -50.16
CA ARG A 1089 11.79 -1.14 -50.79
C ARG A 1089 11.57 -2.26 -49.77
N ASP A 1090 12.18 -2.17 -48.60
CA ASP A 1090 12.01 -3.15 -47.54
C ASP A 1090 10.57 -3.17 -47.00
N TYR A 1091 9.97 -2.00 -46.73
CA TYR A 1091 8.56 -1.93 -46.29
C TYR A 1091 7.58 -2.48 -47.32
N MET A 1092 7.89 -2.33 -48.61
CA MET A 1092 7.13 -2.98 -49.68
C MET A 1092 7.31 -4.50 -49.64
N LYS A 1093 8.55 -4.99 -49.55
CA LYS A 1093 8.87 -6.42 -49.60
C LYS A 1093 8.32 -7.21 -48.41
N ILE A 1094 8.25 -6.62 -47.22
CA ILE A 1094 7.73 -7.29 -46.01
C ILE A 1094 6.19 -7.34 -45.97
N GLY A 1095 5.50 -6.81 -46.99
CA GLY A 1095 4.05 -6.93 -47.15
C GLY A 1095 3.23 -5.93 -46.34
N THR A 1096 3.72 -4.70 -46.15
CA THR A 1096 2.99 -3.68 -45.37
C THR A 1096 1.61 -3.36 -45.95
N LEU A 1097 1.46 -3.40 -47.29
CA LEU A 1097 0.17 -3.23 -47.96
C LEU A 1097 -0.82 -4.36 -47.65
N ASN A 1098 -0.35 -5.60 -47.52
CA ASN A 1098 -1.18 -6.72 -47.07
C ASN A 1098 -1.66 -6.46 -45.63
N GLY A 1099 -0.78 -5.96 -44.76
CA GLY A 1099 -1.14 -5.52 -43.41
C GLY A 1099 -2.24 -4.46 -43.40
N LEU A 1100 -2.14 -3.45 -44.28
CA LEU A 1100 -3.15 -2.40 -44.44
C LEU A 1100 -4.52 -2.96 -44.87
N PHE A 1101 -4.53 -3.87 -45.84
CA PHE A 1101 -5.76 -4.52 -46.30
C PHE A 1101 -6.37 -5.41 -45.22
N VAL A 1102 -5.57 -6.20 -44.51
CA VAL A 1102 -6.01 -7.04 -43.39
C VAL A 1102 -6.63 -6.19 -42.28
N LEU A 1103 -5.95 -5.11 -41.88
CA LEU A 1103 -6.44 -4.21 -40.83
C LEU A 1103 -7.75 -3.53 -41.24
N GLY A 1104 -7.85 -3.02 -42.47
CA GLY A 1104 -9.09 -2.45 -43.00
C GLY A 1104 -10.22 -3.48 -43.00
N ARG A 1105 -10.00 -4.64 -43.64
CA ARG A 1105 -11.02 -5.69 -43.83
C ARG A 1105 -11.54 -6.29 -42.52
N THR A 1106 -10.71 -6.27 -41.48
CA THR A 1106 -11.08 -6.71 -40.12
C THR A 1106 -12.33 -5.96 -39.62
N ILE A 1107 -12.47 -4.68 -39.97
CA ILE A 1107 -13.63 -3.85 -39.58
C ILE A 1107 -14.93 -4.45 -40.13
N GLY A 1108 -14.96 -4.78 -41.43
CA GLY A 1108 -16.11 -5.38 -42.10
C GLY A 1108 -16.42 -6.79 -41.58
N PHE A 1109 -15.41 -7.61 -41.34
CA PHE A 1109 -15.60 -8.98 -40.84
C PHE A 1109 -16.18 -9.00 -39.43
N ILE A 1110 -15.72 -8.12 -38.54
CA ILE A 1110 -16.36 -7.91 -37.22
C ILE A 1110 -17.82 -7.48 -37.40
N GLY A 1111 -18.08 -6.55 -38.32
CA GLY A 1111 -19.44 -6.12 -38.68
C GLY A 1111 -20.33 -7.28 -39.09
N HIS A 1112 -19.85 -8.17 -39.97
CA HIS A 1112 -20.58 -9.37 -40.39
C HIS A 1112 -20.81 -10.35 -39.24
N PHE A 1113 -19.84 -10.61 -38.36
CA PHE A 1113 -20.05 -11.47 -37.20
C PHE A 1113 -21.16 -10.93 -36.29
N LEU A 1114 -21.09 -9.65 -35.93
CA LEU A 1114 -22.07 -8.99 -35.07
C LEU A 1114 -23.45 -9.00 -35.71
N ASP A 1115 -23.52 -8.76 -37.02
CA ASP A 1115 -24.76 -8.84 -37.78
C ASP A 1115 -25.38 -10.24 -37.74
N GLN A 1116 -24.60 -11.31 -37.96
CA GLN A 1116 -25.12 -12.68 -37.90
C GLN A 1116 -25.61 -13.07 -36.49
N LYS A 1117 -24.90 -12.64 -35.43
CA LYS A 1117 -25.35 -12.85 -34.04
C LYS A 1117 -26.64 -12.09 -33.75
N ARG A 1118 -26.73 -10.83 -34.18
CA ARG A 1118 -27.93 -9.99 -34.05
C ARG A 1118 -29.12 -10.59 -34.80
N LEU A 1119 -28.91 -11.08 -36.02
CA LEU A 1119 -29.91 -11.74 -36.86
C LEU A 1119 -30.27 -13.15 -36.37
N ARG A 1120 -29.59 -13.68 -35.34
CA ARG A 1120 -29.79 -15.04 -34.79
C ARG A 1120 -29.80 -16.13 -35.87
N GLN A 1121 -28.90 -16.01 -36.85
CA GLN A 1121 -28.88 -16.90 -38.01
C GLN A 1121 -28.47 -18.33 -37.59
N PRO A 1122 -29.21 -19.36 -38.03
CA PRO A 1122 -28.92 -20.75 -37.67
C PRO A 1122 -27.69 -21.29 -38.41
N LEU A 1123 -27.19 -22.46 -38.00
CA LEU A 1123 -26.08 -23.15 -38.65
C LEU A 1123 -26.25 -23.21 -40.17
N TYR A 1124 -25.20 -22.86 -40.91
CA TYR A 1124 -25.18 -22.98 -42.37
C TYR A 1124 -24.69 -24.36 -42.78
N ARG A 1125 -25.44 -25.02 -43.67
CA ARG A 1125 -25.03 -26.23 -44.38
C ARG A 1125 -25.12 -25.94 -45.88
N HIS A 1126 -24.04 -26.19 -46.62
CA HIS A 1126 -24.02 -25.93 -48.05
C HIS A 1126 -25.00 -26.89 -48.78
N PRO A 1127 -25.82 -26.39 -49.72
CA PRO A 1127 -26.73 -27.22 -50.51
C PRO A 1127 -25.98 -28.28 -51.33
N ALA A 1128 -26.56 -29.47 -51.46
CA ALA A 1128 -25.91 -30.59 -52.17
C ALA A 1128 -25.94 -30.44 -53.70
N ASP A 1129 -26.91 -29.70 -54.22
CA ASP A 1129 -27.09 -29.36 -55.64
C ASP A 1129 -26.04 -28.36 -56.16
N ASP A 1130 -25.35 -27.65 -55.28
CA ASP A 1130 -24.22 -26.75 -55.62
C ASP A 1130 -22.85 -27.48 -55.58
N ILE A 1131 -22.85 -28.80 -55.31
CA ILE A 1131 -21.65 -29.64 -55.22
C ILE A 1131 -21.66 -30.67 -56.35
N PHE A 1132 -20.71 -30.57 -57.27
CA PHE A 1132 -20.45 -31.65 -58.23
C PHE A 1132 -19.72 -32.81 -57.53
N ILE A 1133 -20.41 -33.95 -57.37
CA ILE A 1133 -19.85 -35.17 -56.77
C ILE A 1133 -19.53 -36.16 -57.89
N ASP A 1134 -18.25 -36.28 -58.27
CA ASP A 1134 -17.78 -37.33 -59.19
C ASP A 1134 -17.56 -38.65 -58.43
N LEU A 1135 -18.59 -39.49 -58.40
CA LEU A 1135 -18.54 -40.80 -57.73
C LEU A 1135 -17.72 -41.85 -58.51
N ASN A 1136 -17.24 -41.56 -59.73
CA ASN A 1136 -16.56 -42.55 -60.59
C ASN A 1136 -15.08 -42.80 -60.21
N ARG A 1137 -14.59 -42.24 -59.11
CA ARG A 1137 -13.28 -42.54 -58.50
C ARG A 1137 -13.36 -43.22 -57.14
N VAL A 1138 -14.51 -43.78 -56.75
CA VAL A 1138 -14.58 -44.67 -55.60
C VAL A 1138 -14.10 -46.05 -56.05
N GLU A 1139 -12.79 -46.32 -55.90
CA GLU A 1139 -12.31 -47.71 -55.85
C GLU A 1139 -13.09 -48.42 -54.75
N VAL A 1140 -13.94 -49.35 -55.17
CA VAL A 1140 -14.66 -50.26 -54.28
C VAL A 1140 -13.60 -51.11 -53.59
N ALA A 1141 -13.26 -50.77 -52.35
CA ALA A 1141 -12.56 -51.70 -51.46
C ALA A 1141 -13.40 -53.00 -51.40
N PRO A 1142 -12.81 -54.17 -51.68
CA PRO A 1142 -13.57 -55.40 -51.73
C PRO A 1142 -14.15 -55.69 -50.34
N LYS A 1143 -15.45 -56.00 -50.30
CA LYS A 1143 -16.11 -56.52 -49.10
C LYS A 1143 -15.39 -57.78 -48.63
N ASN A 1144 -14.78 -57.71 -47.46
CA ASN A 1144 -14.66 -58.80 -46.49
C ASN A 1144 -14.84 -58.21 -45.10
#